data_AF-A0AAI9XHN2-F1
#
_entry.id   AF-A0AAI9XHN2-F1
#
_cell.length_a   1.000
_cell.length_b   1.000
_cell.length_c   1.000
_cell.angle_alpha   90.00
_cell.angle_beta   90.00
_cell.angle_gamma   90.00
#
_symmetry.space_group_name_H-M   'P 1'
#
loop_
_entity.id
_entity.type
_entity.pdbx_description
1 polymer ?
#
loop_
_entity_poly.entity_id
_entity_poly.type
_entity_poly.pdbx_seq_one_letter_code
_entity_poly.pdbx_strand_id
1 'polypeptide(L)'
;MAKRVCIVGAGPSGLVAAKTLLHNAPKDAFDVTIFDAQRRIGGLWPTRRDDVDGLVHPLMLANQSKHTVQFSDLAWAPEDPDFPRAWMVGRYLERYIERYLKGTDAAAAATLKLGHRVVETKLSSKDGSWTVTVESEAGGRETSVFDYLLVSSGFFGKPIVPDVVSGGAGTNIPVVHSSKYRDLQTLFPDGVKNGGKILVVGGQMSGVEIAGTIATHISCAINAPDLNPVPNAEKLTVEHLTQRPTWVFPLHTTPKLKPGAKAAPFLPLDFPSYNLSNRPHPLENSQGHITPDAARLTHGIYTTSLGQDQSDFSPSVAVTSKHHSDPAYLAVSENYMEFVRAGLINITTGKLDSFTGTTAKITNPSSSSSAATPEIENVAAVILATGFDPSPCLSFLPSSVLTTLNHSSSHPSLPLALAFHGTHVKDLPTLGFVGFYRSPYWGVMEMQARFLSALWTSSPSTRPPALTEALLDDASDWRTVSLRDDPRASQFPMGDYAYLMQQFSLALSIPISPPASPLTPALPHNNKPMDILTPARYLSPLASESAKSEAEKSLAQTNDTAIAGLTTSRFVPRAVFRSLLGTWKLERDLTSRLPSHPSGHFSGTAQFLLRNKTADGLKCASGPASADETPDANDDGALATEYLYIEDGEFRASNGLVFRATRRYVWRYDEKKDTISVWFAKVNEPKRADYLFHDIEFEGPPQDDQKNPWQAKAGHLCIDDYYDVKYDFAFKAVNLEEWNIKYTVNGPQKDYTIHGIYRR
;
A
#
# COMPACT_ATOMS: atom_id res chain seq x y z
N MET A 1 -5.12 -23.13 -38.23
CA MET A 1 -3.80 -22.74 -37.70
C MET A 1 -4.03 -21.78 -36.56
N ALA A 2 -3.23 -21.89 -35.49
CA ALA A 2 -3.29 -20.97 -34.36
C ALA A 2 -3.05 -19.53 -34.81
N LYS A 3 -3.79 -18.58 -34.24
CA LYS A 3 -3.63 -17.15 -34.50
C LYS A 3 -2.47 -16.60 -33.69
N ARG A 4 -1.57 -15.87 -34.33
CA ARG A 4 -0.37 -15.32 -33.69
C ARG A 4 -0.73 -14.04 -32.93
N VAL A 5 -0.40 -13.98 -31.64
CA VAL A 5 -0.66 -12.83 -30.78
C VAL A 5 0.66 -12.24 -30.30
N CYS A 6 0.88 -10.95 -30.58
CA CYS A 6 1.96 -10.18 -29.97
C CYS A 6 1.45 -9.48 -28.72
N ILE A 7 2.04 -9.79 -27.57
CA ILE A 7 1.81 -9.11 -26.30
C ILE A 7 2.98 -8.17 -26.02
N VAL A 8 2.68 -6.89 -25.79
CA VAL A 8 3.69 -5.87 -25.45
C VAL A 8 3.70 -5.67 -23.94
N GLY A 9 4.74 -6.17 -23.26
CA GLY A 9 4.95 -6.10 -21.81
C GLY A 9 4.76 -7.46 -21.10
N ALA A 10 5.70 -7.79 -20.22
CA ALA A 10 5.74 -8.99 -19.38
C ALA A 10 5.54 -8.66 -17.88
N GLY A 11 4.78 -7.60 -17.59
CA GLY A 11 4.21 -7.34 -16.26
C GLY A 11 2.98 -8.21 -15.97
N PRO A 12 2.31 -8.03 -14.81
CA PRO A 12 1.12 -8.82 -14.43
C PRO A 12 0.09 -8.95 -15.55
N SER A 13 -0.21 -7.84 -16.23
CA SER A 13 -1.21 -7.75 -17.29
C SER A 13 -0.87 -8.60 -18.51
N GLY A 14 0.38 -8.59 -18.97
CA GLY A 14 0.82 -9.41 -20.11
C GLY A 14 0.90 -10.89 -19.77
N LEU A 15 1.32 -11.22 -18.54
CA LEU A 15 1.42 -12.60 -18.07
C LEU A 15 0.03 -13.25 -17.92
N VAL A 16 -0.95 -12.54 -17.33
CA VAL A 16 -2.32 -13.07 -17.23
C VAL A 16 -3.02 -13.12 -18.59
N ALA A 17 -2.72 -12.18 -19.50
CA ALA A 17 -3.21 -12.22 -20.87
C ALA A 17 -2.69 -13.44 -21.62
N ALA A 18 -1.38 -13.69 -21.59
CA ALA A 18 -0.76 -14.85 -22.21
C ALA A 18 -1.34 -16.16 -21.65
N LYS A 19 -1.42 -16.27 -20.33
CA LYS A 19 -2.02 -17.44 -19.67
C LYS A 19 -3.46 -17.64 -20.13
N THR A 20 -4.26 -16.58 -20.16
CA THR A 20 -5.67 -16.67 -20.52
C THR A 20 -5.87 -17.10 -21.97
N LEU A 21 -5.07 -16.57 -22.91
CA LEU A 21 -5.13 -16.96 -24.31
C LEU A 21 -4.70 -18.42 -24.53
N LEU A 22 -3.72 -18.91 -23.77
CA LEU A 22 -3.23 -20.29 -23.91
C LEU A 22 -4.10 -21.32 -23.17
N HIS A 23 -4.68 -20.97 -22.02
CA HIS A 23 -5.35 -21.93 -21.11
C HIS A 23 -6.86 -21.70 -20.96
N ASN A 24 -7.39 -20.57 -21.41
CA ASN A 24 -8.81 -20.22 -21.30
C ASN A 24 -9.43 -19.81 -22.65
N ALA A 25 -8.84 -20.31 -23.74
CA ALA A 25 -9.38 -20.28 -25.09
C ALA A 25 -9.54 -21.72 -25.61
N PRO A 26 -10.24 -21.95 -26.74
CA PRO A 26 -10.18 -23.24 -27.42
C PRO A 26 -8.72 -23.66 -27.66
N LYS A 27 -8.43 -24.95 -27.48
CA LYS A 27 -7.08 -25.48 -27.67
C LYS A 27 -6.54 -25.12 -29.06
N ASP A 28 -5.26 -24.74 -29.12
CA ASP A 28 -4.56 -24.34 -30.35
C ASP A 28 -5.18 -23.12 -31.07
N ALA A 29 -6.01 -22.32 -30.39
CA ALA A 29 -6.55 -21.09 -30.96
C ALA A 29 -5.49 -20.00 -31.14
N PHE A 30 -4.49 -19.94 -30.24
CA PHE A 30 -3.50 -18.87 -30.20
C PHE A 30 -2.06 -19.39 -30.06
N ASP A 31 -1.14 -18.70 -30.72
CA ASP A 31 0.31 -18.78 -30.53
C ASP A 31 0.80 -17.43 -29.99
N VAL A 32 1.34 -17.42 -28.77
CA VAL A 32 1.57 -16.18 -28.00
C VAL A 32 3.05 -15.86 -27.92
N THR A 33 3.42 -14.64 -28.34
CA THR A 33 4.75 -14.07 -28.11
C THR A 33 4.65 -12.83 -27.24
N ILE A 34 5.42 -12.78 -26.15
CA ILE A 34 5.52 -11.63 -25.25
C ILE A 34 6.87 -10.96 -25.44
N PHE A 35 6.85 -9.65 -25.72
CA PHE A 35 8.06 -8.82 -25.77
C PHE A 35 8.07 -7.86 -24.59
N ASP A 36 9.19 -7.77 -23.86
CA ASP A 36 9.40 -6.75 -22.83
C ASP A 36 10.76 -6.06 -23.01
N ALA A 37 10.78 -4.75 -22.80
CA ALA A 37 11.99 -3.95 -22.86
C ALA A 37 12.96 -4.22 -21.68
N GLN A 38 12.46 -4.69 -20.54
CA GLN A 38 13.27 -5.07 -19.39
C GLN A 38 13.84 -6.48 -19.54
N ARG A 39 14.99 -6.72 -18.90
CA ARG A 39 15.65 -8.05 -18.84
C ARG A 39 14.97 -9.05 -17.90
N ARG A 40 13.86 -8.66 -17.29
CA ARG A 40 13.12 -9.46 -16.32
C ARG A 40 11.62 -9.27 -16.51
N ILE A 41 10.85 -10.20 -15.97
CA ILE A 41 9.40 -10.06 -15.86
C ILE A 41 9.01 -9.08 -14.74
N GLY A 42 7.70 -8.88 -14.59
CA GLY A 42 7.11 -8.19 -13.44
C GLY A 42 6.81 -6.72 -13.70
N GLY A 43 7.45 -6.12 -14.71
CA GLY A 43 7.25 -4.73 -15.08
C GLY A 43 7.54 -3.80 -13.90
N LEU A 44 6.49 -3.20 -13.34
CA LEU A 44 6.57 -2.36 -12.14
C LEU A 44 7.16 -3.12 -10.94
N TRP A 45 6.86 -4.42 -10.81
CA TRP A 45 7.22 -5.22 -9.65
C TRP A 45 8.59 -5.88 -9.86
N PRO A 46 9.63 -5.49 -9.09
CA PRO A 46 10.93 -6.17 -9.13
C PRO A 46 10.78 -7.62 -8.71
N THR A 47 11.68 -8.50 -9.13
CA THR A 47 11.67 -9.91 -8.67
C THR A 47 12.68 -10.18 -7.57
N ARG A 48 13.56 -9.21 -7.28
CA ARG A 48 14.63 -9.33 -6.29
C ARG A 48 14.66 -8.12 -5.37
N ARG A 49 15.20 -8.31 -4.17
CA ARG A 49 15.33 -7.26 -3.14
C ARG A 49 16.31 -6.15 -3.53
N ASP A 50 17.32 -6.47 -4.33
CA ASP A 50 18.42 -5.61 -4.76
C ASP A 50 18.18 -4.91 -6.11
N ASP A 51 17.02 -5.12 -6.73
CA ASP A 51 16.67 -4.56 -8.03
C ASP A 51 16.24 -3.09 -7.94
N VAL A 52 17.23 -2.20 -7.86
CA VAL A 52 17.02 -0.76 -7.64
C VAL A 52 16.75 0.04 -8.91
N ASP A 53 16.84 -0.59 -10.10
CA ASP A 53 16.76 0.10 -11.40
C ASP A 53 15.31 0.42 -11.82
N GLY A 54 14.33 -0.26 -11.21
CA GLY A 54 12.90 -0.09 -11.48
C GLY A 54 12.29 1.24 -11.04
N LEU A 55 10.97 1.38 -11.27
CA LEU A 55 10.20 2.57 -10.90
C LEU A 55 9.73 2.58 -9.44
N VAL A 56 9.73 1.42 -8.78
CA VAL A 56 9.36 1.29 -7.36
C VAL A 56 10.56 0.82 -6.56
N HIS A 57 10.59 1.22 -5.29
CA HIS A 57 11.56 0.67 -4.35
C HIS A 57 11.23 -0.82 -4.10
N PRO A 58 12.20 -1.75 -4.19
CA PRO A 58 11.93 -3.19 -3.99
C PRO A 58 11.27 -3.52 -2.66
N LEU A 59 11.67 -2.78 -1.61
CA LEU A 59 11.15 -2.96 -0.26
C LEU A 59 9.83 -2.22 0.04
N MET A 60 9.26 -1.48 -0.93
CA MET A 60 7.96 -0.80 -0.77
C MET A 60 6.87 -1.84 -0.48
N LEU A 61 5.97 -1.56 0.46
CA LEU A 61 4.80 -2.40 0.71
C LEU A 61 3.72 -2.18 -0.35
N ALA A 62 3.04 -3.25 -0.73
CA ALA A 62 1.80 -3.13 -1.48
C ALA A 62 0.75 -2.41 -0.60
N ASN A 63 -0.06 -1.55 -1.21
CA ASN A 63 -1.17 -0.85 -0.56
C ASN A 63 -2.44 -1.70 -0.47
N GLN A 64 -2.38 -2.95 -0.93
CA GLN A 64 -3.46 -3.93 -0.87
C GLN A 64 -2.89 -5.26 -0.37
N SER A 65 -3.75 -6.08 0.24
CA SER A 65 -3.31 -7.36 0.78
C SER A 65 -3.00 -8.37 -0.32
N LYS A 66 -2.25 -9.42 0.02
CA LYS A 66 -2.00 -10.56 -0.86
C LYS A 66 -3.29 -11.19 -1.41
N HIS A 67 -4.41 -11.03 -0.69
CA HIS A 67 -5.70 -11.60 -1.09
C HIS A 67 -6.34 -10.88 -2.30
N THR A 68 -5.94 -9.64 -2.59
CA THR A 68 -6.44 -8.91 -3.77
C THR A 68 -5.35 -8.61 -4.79
N VAL A 69 -4.07 -8.66 -4.38
CA VAL A 69 -2.89 -8.65 -5.25
C VAL A 69 -2.55 -10.09 -5.67
N GLN A 70 -3.44 -10.74 -6.41
CA GLN A 70 -3.24 -12.10 -6.94
C GLN A 70 -4.14 -12.35 -8.16
N PHE A 71 -3.89 -13.43 -8.90
CA PHE A 71 -4.81 -13.96 -9.90
C PHE A 71 -5.72 -15.04 -9.31
N SER A 72 -6.84 -15.30 -9.97
CA SER A 72 -7.90 -16.19 -9.44
C SER A 72 -7.46 -17.63 -9.20
N ASP A 73 -6.37 -18.07 -9.81
CA ASP A 73 -5.94 -19.47 -9.88
C ASP A 73 -4.48 -19.73 -9.48
N LEU A 74 -3.91 -18.85 -8.65
CA LEU A 74 -2.66 -19.09 -7.94
C LEU A 74 -2.70 -18.43 -6.57
N ALA A 75 -2.70 -19.23 -5.51
CA ALA A 75 -2.64 -18.72 -4.15
C ALA A 75 -1.22 -18.29 -3.76
N TRP A 76 -1.14 -17.27 -2.90
CA TRP A 76 0.09 -16.95 -2.19
C TRP A 76 0.50 -18.09 -1.26
N ALA A 77 1.78 -18.15 -0.91
CA ALA A 77 2.22 -19.12 0.09
C ALA A 77 1.65 -18.71 1.47
N PRO A 78 1.32 -19.68 2.34
CA PRO A 78 0.81 -19.38 3.68
C PRO A 78 1.72 -18.43 4.49
N GLU A 79 3.03 -18.59 4.35
CA GLU A 79 4.09 -17.83 5.02
C GLU A 79 4.36 -16.43 4.44
N ASP A 80 3.82 -16.11 3.26
CA ASP A 80 3.95 -14.78 2.67
C ASP A 80 3.20 -13.74 3.53
N PRO A 81 3.75 -12.54 3.75
CA PRO A 81 3.12 -11.53 4.59
C PRO A 81 1.80 -11.04 4.00
N ASP A 82 0.86 -10.62 4.86
CA ASP A 82 -0.46 -10.16 4.43
C ASP A 82 -0.38 -8.96 3.47
N PHE A 83 0.64 -8.12 3.61
CA PHE A 83 0.98 -7.05 2.68
C PHE A 83 2.38 -7.30 2.08
N PRO A 84 2.48 -7.86 0.87
CA PRO A 84 3.77 -8.21 0.27
C PRO A 84 4.58 -6.96 -0.08
N ARG A 85 5.90 -7.08 -0.01
CA ARG A 85 6.81 -6.08 -0.59
C ARG A 85 6.82 -6.21 -2.11
N ALA A 86 7.20 -5.14 -2.79
CA ALA A 86 7.21 -5.08 -4.24
C ALA A 86 8.01 -6.24 -4.88
N TRP A 87 9.14 -6.62 -4.29
CA TRP A 87 9.94 -7.75 -4.77
C TRP A 87 9.24 -9.12 -4.60
N MET A 88 8.42 -9.28 -3.55
CA MET A 88 7.66 -10.50 -3.29
C MET A 88 6.52 -10.67 -4.32
N VAL A 89 5.93 -9.56 -4.79
CA VAL A 89 4.98 -9.57 -5.91
C VAL A 89 5.65 -10.05 -7.20
N GLY A 90 6.89 -9.65 -7.47
CA GLY A 90 7.63 -10.21 -8.60
C GLY A 90 7.89 -11.71 -8.47
N ARG A 91 8.22 -12.20 -7.27
CA ARG A 91 8.35 -13.66 -7.01
C ARG A 91 7.04 -14.43 -7.19
N TYR A 92 5.91 -13.84 -6.80
CA TYR A 92 4.59 -14.41 -7.10
C TYR A 92 4.38 -14.57 -8.61
N LEU A 93 4.79 -13.57 -9.40
CA LEU A 93 4.73 -13.64 -10.86
C LEU A 93 5.69 -14.68 -11.44
N GLU A 94 6.89 -14.86 -10.88
CA GLU A 94 7.79 -15.95 -11.28
C GLU A 94 7.16 -17.33 -11.08
N ARG A 95 6.46 -17.54 -9.95
CA ARG A 95 5.67 -18.77 -9.72
C ARG A 95 4.55 -18.91 -10.75
N TYR A 96 3.89 -17.81 -11.11
CA TYR A 96 2.81 -17.80 -12.11
C TYR A 96 3.31 -18.21 -13.49
N ILE A 97 4.46 -17.69 -13.95
CA ILE A 97 5.01 -18.08 -15.26
C ILE A 97 5.50 -19.52 -15.27
N GLU A 98 6.10 -19.98 -14.16
CA GLU A 98 6.56 -21.36 -14.04
C GLU A 98 5.40 -22.35 -14.18
N ARG A 99 4.28 -22.01 -13.55
CA ARG A 99 3.07 -22.82 -13.57
C ARG A 99 2.37 -22.86 -14.92
N TYR A 100 2.29 -21.73 -15.62
CA TYR A 100 1.39 -21.59 -16.78
C TYR A 100 2.08 -21.34 -18.12
N LEU A 101 3.30 -20.79 -18.15
CA LEU A 101 3.89 -20.24 -19.39
C LEU A 101 5.21 -20.89 -19.81
N LYS A 102 5.86 -21.67 -18.94
CA LYS A 102 7.19 -22.30 -19.18
C LYS A 102 7.16 -23.81 -19.45
N GLY A 103 5.97 -24.40 -19.65
CA GLY A 103 5.85 -25.84 -19.91
C GLY A 103 6.55 -26.29 -21.20
N THR A 104 6.80 -27.59 -21.33
CA THR A 104 7.38 -28.19 -22.54
C THR A 104 6.37 -28.40 -23.67
N ASP A 105 5.07 -28.28 -23.37
CA ASP A 105 4.01 -28.31 -24.38
C ASP A 105 3.98 -26.96 -25.11
N ALA A 106 4.39 -26.95 -26.38
CA ALA A 106 4.44 -25.76 -27.20
C ALA A 106 3.06 -25.10 -27.39
N ALA A 107 1.97 -25.86 -27.27
CA ALA A 107 0.61 -25.30 -27.33
C ALA A 107 0.19 -24.59 -26.04
N ALA A 108 0.91 -24.80 -24.93
CA ALA A 108 0.62 -24.25 -23.61
C ALA A 108 1.69 -23.27 -23.10
N ALA A 109 2.78 -23.09 -23.85
CA ALA A 109 3.90 -22.22 -23.50
C ALA A 109 3.87 -20.92 -24.31
N ALA A 110 4.25 -19.81 -23.67
CA ALA A 110 4.41 -18.53 -24.36
C ALA A 110 5.87 -18.34 -24.78
N THR A 111 6.09 -17.78 -25.98
CA THR A 111 7.43 -17.32 -26.37
C THR A 111 7.73 -16.00 -25.65
N LEU A 112 8.60 -16.04 -24.64
CA LEU A 112 8.98 -14.85 -23.86
C LEU A 112 10.31 -14.27 -24.33
N LYS A 113 10.30 -13.02 -24.82
CA LYS A 113 11.50 -12.27 -25.24
C LYS A 113 11.71 -11.04 -24.37
N LEU A 114 12.56 -11.18 -23.35
CA LEU A 114 12.98 -10.10 -22.45
C LEU A 114 14.16 -9.31 -23.05
N GLY A 115 14.32 -8.04 -22.69
CA GLY A 115 15.32 -7.15 -23.29
C GLY A 115 15.07 -6.85 -24.78
N HIS A 116 13.81 -6.98 -25.22
CA HIS A 116 13.35 -6.73 -26.59
C HIS A 116 12.23 -5.69 -26.55
N ARG A 117 12.55 -4.45 -26.93
CA ARG A 117 11.60 -3.35 -26.95
C ARG A 117 10.83 -3.36 -28.26
N VAL A 118 9.50 -3.36 -28.20
CA VAL A 118 8.67 -3.04 -29.37
C VAL A 118 8.83 -1.55 -29.68
N VAL A 119 9.37 -1.23 -30.86
CA VAL A 119 9.70 0.15 -31.26
C VAL A 119 8.74 0.71 -32.30
N GLU A 120 8.10 -0.15 -33.10
CA GLU A 120 7.19 0.25 -34.17
C GLU A 120 6.19 -0.88 -34.46
N THR A 121 4.93 -0.53 -34.71
CA THR A 121 3.92 -1.44 -35.28
C THR A 121 3.27 -0.82 -36.51
N LYS A 122 2.78 -1.66 -37.43
CA LYS A 122 2.03 -1.25 -38.62
C LYS A 122 0.82 -2.14 -38.79
N LEU A 123 -0.36 -1.53 -38.91
CA LEU A 123 -1.61 -2.21 -39.19
C LEU A 123 -1.79 -2.39 -40.70
N SER A 124 -1.97 -3.64 -41.13
CA SER A 124 -2.28 -3.99 -42.51
C SER A 124 -3.73 -3.64 -42.84
N SER A 125 -3.95 -2.81 -43.86
CA SER A 125 -5.30 -2.49 -44.34
C SER A 125 -5.97 -3.64 -45.11
N LYS A 126 -5.23 -4.71 -45.45
CA LYS A 126 -5.74 -5.83 -46.24
C LYS A 126 -6.44 -6.87 -45.39
N ASP A 127 -5.84 -7.23 -44.26
CA ASP A 127 -6.23 -8.36 -43.43
C ASP A 127 -6.27 -8.05 -41.93
N GLY A 128 -5.97 -6.81 -41.53
CA GLY A 128 -5.97 -6.39 -40.12
C GLY A 128 -4.81 -6.95 -39.29
N SER A 129 -3.82 -7.58 -39.93
CA SER A 129 -2.62 -8.09 -39.27
C SER A 129 -1.66 -6.96 -38.86
N TRP A 130 -0.79 -7.26 -37.90
CA TRP A 130 0.17 -6.32 -37.33
C TRP A 130 1.59 -6.74 -37.67
N THR A 131 2.30 -5.87 -38.39
CA THR A 131 3.76 -5.97 -38.50
C THR A 131 4.37 -5.29 -37.28
N VAL A 132 5.16 -6.03 -36.50
CA VAL A 132 5.78 -5.57 -35.25
C VAL A 132 7.29 -5.60 -35.41
N THR A 133 7.93 -4.45 -35.21
CA THR A 133 9.39 -4.31 -35.18
C THR A 133 9.84 -4.18 -33.74
N VAL A 134 10.78 -5.04 -33.34
CA VAL A 134 11.39 -5.02 -32.01
C VAL A 134 12.89 -4.79 -32.12
N GLU A 135 13.43 -4.08 -31.14
CA GLU A 135 14.84 -3.77 -30.99
C GLU A 135 15.34 -4.47 -29.73
N SER A 136 16.31 -5.38 -29.89
CA SER A 136 17.00 -5.97 -28.76
C SER A 136 17.96 -4.96 -28.14
N GLU A 137 18.31 -5.14 -26.88
CA GLU A 137 19.31 -4.28 -26.23
C GLU A 137 20.70 -4.32 -26.90
N ALA A 138 21.01 -5.38 -27.66
CA ALA A 138 22.22 -5.46 -28.47
C ALA A 138 22.14 -4.59 -29.75
N GLY A 139 21.04 -3.86 -29.96
CA GLY A 139 20.80 -3.02 -31.13
C GLY A 139 20.27 -3.75 -32.35
N GLY A 140 20.00 -5.06 -32.24
CA GLY A 140 19.46 -5.86 -33.34
C GLY A 140 17.97 -5.59 -33.53
N ARG A 141 17.54 -5.37 -34.78
CA ARG A 141 16.12 -5.21 -35.12
C ARG A 141 15.58 -6.45 -35.81
N GLU A 142 14.45 -6.95 -35.33
CA GLU A 142 13.70 -8.02 -35.98
C GLU A 142 12.25 -7.57 -36.22
N THR A 143 11.67 -8.03 -37.33
CA THR A 143 10.28 -7.73 -37.69
C THR A 143 9.51 -9.04 -37.84
N SER A 144 8.31 -9.09 -37.29
CA SER A 144 7.41 -10.24 -37.35
C SER A 144 5.97 -9.81 -37.57
N VAL A 145 5.16 -10.67 -38.19
CA VAL A 145 3.74 -10.42 -38.47
C VAL A 145 2.86 -11.22 -37.51
N PHE A 146 1.87 -10.58 -36.90
CA PHE A 146 0.93 -11.16 -35.95
C PHE A 146 -0.51 -10.91 -36.39
N ASP A 147 -1.42 -11.81 -36.06
CA ASP A 147 -2.86 -11.61 -36.28
C ASP A 147 -3.43 -10.59 -35.31
N TYR A 148 -2.98 -10.62 -34.05
CA TYR A 148 -3.46 -9.76 -32.97
C TYR A 148 -2.31 -9.02 -32.27
N LEU A 149 -2.58 -7.79 -31.85
CA LEU A 149 -1.71 -6.99 -30.99
C LEU A 149 -2.41 -6.74 -29.65
N LEU A 150 -1.78 -7.10 -28.55
CA LEU A 150 -2.27 -6.86 -27.19
C LEU A 150 -1.30 -5.93 -26.46
N VAL A 151 -1.80 -4.78 -26.04
CA VAL A 151 -1.04 -3.77 -25.31
C VAL A 151 -1.20 -4.00 -23.80
N SER A 152 -0.09 -4.36 -23.17
CA SER A 152 0.06 -4.53 -21.72
C SER A 152 1.30 -3.81 -21.19
N SER A 153 1.69 -2.70 -21.84
CA SER A 153 2.92 -1.95 -21.59
C SER A 153 2.90 -1.17 -20.27
N GLY A 154 1.77 -1.16 -19.57
CA GLY A 154 1.58 -0.48 -18.29
C GLY A 154 1.29 1.01 -18.42
N PHE A 155 0.75 1.59 -17.35
CA PHE A 155 0.31 3.00 -17.31
C PHE A 155 1.42 3.98 -16.87
N PHE A 156 2.42 3.49 -16.13
CA PHE A 156 3.48 4.33 -15.55
C PHE A 156 4.66 4.49 -16.53
N GLY A 157 4.48 5.37 -17.53
CA GLY A 157 5.49 5.66 -18.55
C GLY A 157 6.59 6.59 -18.05
N LYS A 158 6.63 7.83 -18.59
CA LYS A 158 7.67 8.80 -18.27
C LYS A 158 7.29 9.60 -17.00
N PRO A 159 8.18 9.74 -16.00
CA PRO A 159 7.95 10.65 -14.87
C PRO A 159 7.60 12.08 -15.32
N ILE A 160 6.57 12.67 -14.74
CA ILE A 160 6.20 14.06 -15.02
C ILE A 160 7.08 14.96 -14.16
N VAL A 161 7.93 15.76 -14.78
CA VAL A 161 8.80 16.73 -14.09
C VAL A 161 8.32 18.14 -14.48
N PRO A 162 7.81 18.95 -13.54
CA PRO A 162 7.32 20.29 -13.85
C PRO A 162 8.42 21.24 -14.32
N ASP A 163 8.15 22.04 -15.35
CA ASP A 163 9.12 22.98 -15.94
C ASP A 163 9.73 23.96 -14.93
N VAL A 164 8.99 24.30 -13.88
CA VAL A 164 9.40 25.18 -12.78
C VAL A 164 10.61 24.64 -11.99
N VAL A 165 10.91 23.34 -12.12
CA VAL A 165 12.11 22.68 -11.57
C VAL A 165 12.95 22.00 -12.66
N SER A 166 12.45 21.90 -13.90
CA SER A 166 13.18 21.38 -15.07
C SER A 166 14.20 22.43 -15.53
N GLY A 167 15.45 22.31 -15.12
CA GLY A 167 16.48 23.20 -15.65
C GLY A 167 17.83 23.14 -14.97
N GLY A 168 17.92 22.77 -13.69
CA GLY A 168 19.17 22.58 -12.93
C GLY A 168 20.10 23.81 -12.80
N ALA A 169 20.04 24.77 -13.71
CA ALA A 169 20.93 25.91 -13.83
C ALA A 169 20.70 27.01 -12.77
N GLY A 170 19.74 26.82 -11.86
CA GLY A 170 19.39 27.80 -10.82
C GLY A 170 19.12 27.23 -9.42
N THR A 171 19.25 25.91 -9.21
CA THR A 171 19.00 25.27 -7.91
C THR A 171 20.21 24.45 -7.47
N ASN A 172 20.87 24.86 -6.39
CA ASN A 172 22.03 24.15 -5.83
C ASN A 172 21.62 22.97 -4.93
N ILE A 173 20.44 22.38 -5.15
CA ILE A 173 19.86 21.32 -4.31
C ILE A 173 19.40 20.13 -5.16
N PRO A 174 19.31 18.91 -4.59
CA PRO A 174 18.80 17.74 -5.29
C PRO A 174 17.32 17.87 -5.65
N VAL A 175 16.97 17.52 -6.90
CA VAL A 175 15.57 17.38 -7.36
C VAL A 175 15.41 15.97 -7.93
N VAL A 176 14.54 15.16 -7.31
CA VAL A 176 14.38 13.73 -7.65
C VAL A 176 12.91 13.39 -7.78
N HIS A 177 12.51 12.62 -8.80
CA HIS A 177 11.16 12.08 -8.86
C HIS A 177 10.98 10.93 -7.86
N SER A 178 9.80 10.77 -7.28
CA SER A 178 9.52 9.76 -6.23
C SER A 178 9.93 8.34 -6.63
N SER A 179 9.83 8.01 -7.91
CA SER A 179 10.26 6.72 -8.47
C SER A 179 11.77 6.43 -8.39
N LYS A 180 12.59 7.46 -8.14
CA LYS A 180 14.05 7.39 -8.05
C LYS A 180 14.60 7.61 -6.65
N TYR A 181 13.79 8.08 -5.70
CA TYR A 181 14.21 8.13 -4.29
C TYR A 181 14.44 6.71 -3.76
N ARG A 182 15.52 6.53 -2.99
CA ARG A 182 15.86 5.26 -2.35
C ARG A 182 16.10 5.44 -0.86
N ASP A 183 16.98 6.36 -0.48
CA ASP A 183 17.31 6.64 0.90
C ASP A 183 17.87 8.07 1.07
N LEU A 184 18.18 8.45 2.31
CA LEU A 184 18.78 9.75 2.59
C LEU A 184 20.25 9.84 2.15
N GLN A 185 20.99 8.71 2.12
CA GLN A 185 22.40 8.69 1.77
C GLN A 185 22.62 9.06 0.30
N THR A 186 21.80 8.49 -0.58
CA THR A 186 21.77 8.77 -2.01
C THR A 186 21.28 10.19 -2.30
N LEU A 187 20.38 10.73 -1.47
CA LEU A 187 19.90 12.10 -1.58
C LEU A 187 20.93 13.14 -1.09
N PHE A 188 21.67 12.82 -0.03
CA PHE A 188 22.67 13.67 0.61
C PHE A 188 24.01 12.92 0.79
N PRO A 189 24.74 12.66 -0.31
CA PRO A 189 25.97 11.84 -0.26
C PRO A 189 27.08 12.44 0.61
N ASP A 190 27.14 13.77 0.72
CA ASP A 190 28.09 14.50 1.56
C ASP A 190 27.57 14.78 2.98
N GLY A 191 26.43 14.19 3.36
CA GLY A 191 25.69 14.53 4.59
C GLY A 191 24.92 15.86 4.49
N VAL A 192 24.17 16.16 5.56
CA VAL A 192 23.32 17.36 5.63
C VAL A 192 24.15 18.56 6.07
N LYS A 193 24.40 19.50 5.15
CA LYS A 193 25.25 20.68 5.42
C LYS A 193 24.53 21.77 6.22
N ASN A 194 23.43 22.30 5.68
CA ASN A 194 22.73 23.47 6.23
C ASN A 194 21.39 23.14 6.91
N GLY A 195 21.02 21.85 6.99
CA GLY A 195 19.66 21.46 7.35
C GLY A 195 18.64 21.88 6.30
N GLY A 196 17.37 21.86 6.67
CA GLY A 196 16.27 22.41 5.87
C GLY A 196 15.16 21.42 5.56
N LYS A 197 14.29 21.81 4.64
CA LYS A 197 13.07 21.07 4.30
C LYS A 197 13.27 20.21 3.06
N ILE A 198 12.93 18.93 3.15
CA ILE A 198 12.73 18.10 1.95
C ILE A 198 11.30 18.37 1.47
N LEU A 199 11.18 19.10 0.37
CA LEU A 199 9.90 19.48 -0.22
C LEU A 199 9.36 18.32 -1.07
N VAL A 200 8.26 17.71 -0.64
CA VAL A 200 7.53 16.70 -1.41
C VAL A 200 6.38 17.38 -2.15
N VAL A 201 6.31 17.22 -3.47
CA VAL A 201 5.31 17.87 -4.34
C VAL A 201 4.31 16.85 -4.89
N GLY A 202 3.04 16.97 -4.49
CA GLY A 202 1.93 16.17 -4.99
C GLY A 202 1.21 15.40 -3.89
N GLY A 203 -0.09 15.63 -3.71
CA GLY A 203 -0.87 15.08 -2.58
C GLY A 203 -1.70 13.84 -2.92
N GLN A 204 -1.14 12.86 -3.64
CA GLN A 204 -1.82 11.56 -3.89
C GLN A 204 -1.00 10.41 -3.30
N MET A 205 -1.36 9.15 -3.62
CA MET A 205 -0.72 7.92 -3.12
C MET A 205 0.81 8.02 -2.95
N SER A 206 1.53 8.29 -4.04
CA SER A 206 2.99 8.34 -4.00
C SER A 206 3.55 9.49 -3.15
N GLY A 207 2.87 10.62 -3.08
CA GLY A 207 3.33 11.78 -2.30
C GLY A 207 3.19 11.57 -0.80
N VAL A 208 2.04 11.04 -0.37
CA VAL A 208 1.80 10.66 1.02
C VAL A 208 2.79 9.57 1.44
N GLU A 209 2.93 8.50 0.65
CA GLU A 209 3.79 7.38 1.02
C GLU A 209 5.29 7.75 1.00
N ILE A 210 5.74 8.55 0.02
CA ILE A 210 7.15 8.97 -0.02
C ILE A 210 7.48 9.94 1.11
N ALA A 211 6.56 10.83 1.48
CA ALA A 211 6.74 11.72 2.64
C ALA A 211 6.86 10.90 3.95
N GLY A 212 6.00 9.89 4.15
CA GLY A 212 6.08 8.97 5.29
C GLY A 212 7.37 8.15 5.29
N THR A 213 7.83 7.71 4.11
CA THR A 213 9.09 6.97 3.93
C THR A 213 10.30 7.84 4.28
N ILE A 214 10.36 9.08 3.77
CA ILE A 214 11.44 10.03 4.08
C ILE A 214 11.48 10.35 5.58
N ALA A 215 10.33 10.62 6.20
CA ALA A 215 10.24 10.86 7.63
C ALA A 215 10.71 9.64 8.44
N THR A 216 10.37 8.42 8.00
CA THR A 216 10.90 7.18 8.56
C THR A 216 12.42 7.13 8.47
N HIS A 217 13.00 7.43 7.30
CA HIS A 217 14.45 7.44 7.12
C HIS A 217 15.15 8.48 8.01
N ILE A 218 14.58 9.69 8.15
CA ILE A 218 15.09 10.73 9.05
C ILE A 218 15.05 10.22 10.50
N SER A 219 13.91 9.67 10.93
CA SER A 219 13.77 9.09 12.27
C SER A 219 14.79 7.98 12.53
N CYS A 220 14.99 7.07 11.57
CA CYS A 220 15.99 6.01 11.68
C CYS A 220 17.40 6.58 11.82
N ALA A 221 17.78 7.56 11.00
CA ALA A 221 19.11 8.19 11.03
C ALA A 221 19.42 8.85 12.39
N ILE A 222 18.40 9.46 13.03
CA ILE A 222 18.55 10.12 14.34
C ILE A 222 18.63 9.10 15.49
N ASN A 223 17.81 8.04 15.42
CA ASN A 223 17.51 7.18 16.57
C ASN A 223 18.23 5.83 16.57
N ALA A 224 18.88 5.44 15.47
CA ALA A 224 19.74 4.25 15.41
C ALA A 224 20.87 4.32 16.46
N PRO A 225 21.30 3.17 17.02
CA PRO A 225 22.42 3.12 17.96
C PRO A 225 23.80 3.23 17.27
N ASP A 226 23.92 2.79 16.03
CA ASP A 226 25.16 2.82 15.25
C ASP A 226 25.40 4.21 14.61
N LEU A 227 26.62 4.43 14.10
CA LEU A 227 27.01 5.67 13.43
C LEU A 227 25.99 6.05 12.36
N ASN A 228 25.48 7.27 12.46
CA ASN A 228 24.49 7.81 11.53
C ASN A 228 25.09 7.87 10.12
N PRO A 229 24.53 7.14 9.12
CA PRO A 229 25.05 7.18 7.76
C PRO A 229 24.97 8.60 7.17
N VAL A 230 24.00 9.41 7.63
CA VAL A 230 23.75 10.77 7.13
C VAL A 230 23.93 11.79 8.26
N PRO A 231 25.15 12.34 8.45
CA PRO A 231 25.42 13.33 9.48
C PRO A 231 24.46 14.52 9.44
N ASN A 232 24.05 14.99 10.61
CA ASN A 232 23.12 16.10 10.81
C ASN A 232 21.67 15.88 10.31
N ALA A 233 21.23 14.62 10.17
CA ALA A 233 19.85 14.31 9.78
C ALA A 233 18.78 14.94 10.69
N GLU A 234 19.10 15.23 11.96
CA GLU A 234 18.23 15.95 12.91
C GLU A 234 17.90 17.39 12.50
N LYS A 235 18.61 17.95 11.51
CA LYS A 235 18.35 19.28 10.94
C LYS A 235 17.39 19.24 9.74
N LEU A 236 16.88 18.07 9.38
CA LEU A 236 15.93 17.89 8.29
C LEU A 236 14.49 17.78 8.79
N THR A 237 13.56 18.35 8.03
CA THR A 237 12.12 18.07 8.14
C THR A 237 11.54 17.80 6.76
N VAL A 238 10.32 17.26 6.71
CA VAL A 238 9.58 17.10 5.45
C VAL A 238 8.54 18.19 5.34
N GLU A 239 8.46 18.84 4.18
CA GLU A 239 7.41 19.78 3.83
C GLU A 239 6.61 19.19 2.67
N HIS A 240 5.36 18.81 2.89
CA HIS A 240 4.53 18.15 1.88
C HIS A 240 3.50 19.11 1.31
N LEU A 241 3.71 19.47 0.04
CA LEU A 241 2.87 20.37 -0.73
C LEU A 241 1.74 19.60 -1.41
N THR A 242 0.51 19.89 -1.00
CA THR A 242 -0.71 19.22 -1.48
C THR A 242 -1.71 20.25 -2.01
N GLN A 243 -2.46 19.91 -3.05
CA GLN A 243 -3.47 20.84 -3.60
C GLN A 243 -4.84 20.71 -2.93
N ARG A 244 -5.07 19.61 -2.22
CA ARG A 244 -6.33 19.28 -1.55
C ARG A 244 -6.06 18.30 -0.40
N PRO A 245 -6.91 18.29 0.64
CA PRO A 245 -6.84 17.27 1.69
C PRO A 245 -7.00 15.85 1.12
N THR A 246 -6.33 14.89 1.75
CA THR A 246 -6.40 13.47 1.39
C THR A 246 -6.63 12.65 2.64
N TRP A 247 -7.54 11.69 2.57
CA TRP A 247 -7.78 10.72 3.63
C TRP A 247 -6.68 9.66 3.61
N VAL A 248 -5.93 9.52 4.70
CA VAL A 248 -4.80 8.59 4.80
C VAL A 248 -5.22 7.38 5.64
N PHE A 249 -5.30 6.22 4.98
CA PHE A 249 -5.66 4.96 5.61
C PHE A 249 -4.42 4.15 6.01
N PRO A 250 -4.41 3.52 7.19
CA PRO A 250 -3.46 2.44 7.48
C PRO A 250 -3.77 1.17 6.67
N LEU A 251 -2.82 0.25 6.63
CA LEU A 251 -2.96 -1.04 5.94
C LEU A 251 -3.98 -1.95 6.61
N HIS A 252 -4.16 -1.81 7.93
CA HIS A 252 -5.17 -2.53 8.69
C HIS A 252 -6.23 -1.55 9.17
N THR A 253 -7.49 -1.85 8.87
CA THR A 253 -8.64 -1.05 9.28
C THR A 253 -9.63 -1.90 10.05
N THR A 254 -10.62 -1.25 10.64
CA THR A 254 -11.69 -1.95 11.32
C THR A 254 -12.89 -2.10 10.37
N PRO A 255 -13.58 -3.26 10.32
CA PRO A 255 -14.88 -3.33 9.67
C PRO A 255 -15.85 -2.35 10.35
N LYS A 256 -16.91 -1.88 9.65
CA LYS A 256 -17.83 -0.85 10.17
C LYS A 256 -18.24 -1.11 11.63
N LEU A 257 -17.95 -0.13 12.50
CA LEU A 257 -17.99 -0.27 13.95
C LEU A 257 -19.31 0.18 14.58
N LYS A 258 -19.57 -0.35 15.78
CA LYS A 258 -20.52 0.27 16.71
C LYS A 258 -19.90 1.58 17.24
N PRO A 259 -20.66 2.69 17.31
CA PRO A 259 -20.18 3.91 17.94
C PRO A 259 -19.70 3.68 19.37
N GLY A 260 -18.52 4.21 19.71
CA GLY A 260 -17.93 4.11 21.05
C GLY A 260 -17.21 2.79 21.37
N ALA A 261 -17.06 1.88 20.40
CA ALA A 261 -16.25 0.68 20.58
C ALA A 261 -14.77 1.03 20.80
N LYS A 262 -14.16 0.47 21.85
CA LYS A 262 -12.76 0.65 22.26
C LYS A 262 -11.84 -0.52 21.88
N ALA A 263 -12.42 -1.68 21.60
CA ALA A 263 -11.71 -2.89 21.21
C ALA A 263 -12.23 -3.47 19.89
N ALA A 264 -12.22 -2.63 18.85
CA ALA A 264 -12.57 -3.03 17.51
C ALA A 264 -11.60 -4.09 16.95
N PRO A 265 -12.09 -5.11 16.20
CA PRO A 265 -11.22 -6.02 15.46
C PRO A 265 -10.57 -5.32 14.27
N PHE A 266 -9.41 -5.82 13.84
CA PHE A 266 -8.66 -5.30 12.70
C PHE A 266 -8.62 -6.32 11.56
N LEU A 267 -8.65 -5.82 10.33
CA LEU A 267 -8.56 -6.59 9.10
C LEU A 267 -7.73 -5.82 8.06
N PRO A 268 -7.13 -6.50 7.07
CA PRO A 268 -6.56 -5.84 5.90
C PRO A 268 -7.57 -4.86 5.26
N LEU A 269 -7.13 -3.66 4.87
CA LEU A 269 -8.02 -2.56 4.47
C LEU A 269 -8.98 -2.90 3.31
N ASP A 270 -8.55 -3.81 2.44
CA ASP A 270 -9.32 -4.27 1.30
C ASP A 270 -10.48 -5.19 1.70
N PHE A 271 -10.43 -5.85 2.86
CA PHE A 271 -11.52 -6.72 3.32
C PHE A 271 -12.80 -5.94 3.60
N PRO A 272 -12.81 -4.89 4.46
CA PRO A 272 -13.98 -4.03 4.60
C PRO A 272 -14.36 -3.29 3.31
N SER A 273 -13.38 -2.88 2.51
CA SER A 273 -13.58 -2.09 1.29
C SER A 273 -14.25 -2.89 0.17
N TYR A 274 -13.94 -4.19 0.05
CA TYR A 274 -14.47 -5.10 -0.96
C TYR A 274 -15.49 -6.09 -0.39
N ASN A 275 -16.15 -5.74 0.72
CA ASN A 275 -17.23 -6.54 1.30
C ASN A 275 -18.58 -6.25 0.62
N LEU A 276 -19.08 -7.20 -0.18
CA LEU A 276 -20.35 -7.09 -0.89
C LEU A 276 -21.57 -7.02 0.04
N SER A 277 -21.49 -7.52 1.28
CA SER A 277 -22.55 -7.35 2.30
C SER A 277 -22.82 -5.88 2.67
N ASN A 278 -21.90 -4.97 2.32
CA ASN A 278 -22.04 -3.53 2.51
C ASN A 278 -22.62 -2.79 1.31
N ARG A 279 -22.86 -3.47 0.18
CA ARG A 279 -23.33 -2.85 -1.07
C ARG A 279 -24.76 -3.30 -1.41
N PRO A 280 -25.62 -2.38 -1.86
CA PRO A 280 -26.87 -2.77 -2.49
C PRO A 280 -26.56 -3.52 -3.81
N HIS A 281 -27.45 -4.43 -4.18
CA HIS A 281 -27.38 -5.17 -5.44
C HIS A 281 -28.61 -4.81 -6.30
N PRO A 282 -28.48 -4.72 -7.64
CA PRO A 282 -27.25 -4.91 -8.43
C PRO A 282 -26.17 -3.85 -8.14
N LEU A 283 -24.90 -4.18 -8.34
CA LEU A 283 -23.81 -3.23 -8.08
C LEU A 283 -23.83 -2.10 -9.11
N GLU A 284 -23.87 -0.87 -8.62
CA GLU A 284 -23.74 0.35 -9.41
C GLU A 284 -22.31 0.91 -9.33
N ASN A 285 -21.89 1.59 -10.40
CA ASN A 285 -20.59 2.25 -10.46
C ASN A 285 -20.56 3.47 -9.52
N SER A 286 -19.63 3.45 -8.56
CA SER A 286 -19.41 4.54 -7.61
C SER A 286 -18.29 5.51 -8.00
N GLN A 287 -17.71 5.36 -9.20
CA GLN A 287 -16.58 6.15 -9.71
C GLN A 287 -16.90 6.81 -11.05
N GLY A 288 -16.01 7.69 -11.51
CA GLY A 288 -16.25 8.55 -12.68
C GLY A 288 -16.62 9.95 -12.20
N HIS A 289 -17.79 10.46 -12.59
CA HIS A 289 -18.30 11.73 -12.09
C HIS A 289 -18.86 11.56 -10.68
N ILE A 290 -18.35 12.32 -9.70
CA ILE A 290 -18.83 12.23 -8.32
C ILE A 290 -19.77 13.39 -8.02
N THR A 291 -21.06 13.12 -7.77
CA THR A 291 -22.00 14.16 -7.35
C THR A 291 -21.68 14.67 -5.92
N PRO A 292 -22.15 15.86 -5.52
CA PRO A 292 -21.94 16.34 -4.15
C PRO A 292 -22.50 15.42 -3.06
N ASP A 293 -23.63 14.73 -3.33
CA ASP A 293 -24.21 13.76 -2.40
C ASP A 293 -23.35 12.49 -2.30
N ALA A 294 -22.86 11.97 -3.42
CA ALA A 294 -21.95 10.84 -3.44
C ALA A 294 -20.63 11.17 -2.72
N ALA A 295 -20.11 12.38 -2.91
CA ALA A 295 -18.95 12.88 -2.17
C ALA A 295 -19.21 12.87 -0.66
N ARG A 296 -20.32 13.46 -0.20
CA ARG A 296 -20.70 13.48 1.23
C ARG A 296 -20.79 12.08 1.82
N LEU A 297 -21.37 11.14 1.07
CA LEU A 297 -21.47 9.74 1.50
C LEU A 297 -20.09 9.10 1.66
N THR A 298 -19.21 9.26 0.68
CA THR A 298 -17.83 8.74 0.74
C THR A 298 -17.04 9.35 1.89
N HIS A 299 -17.12 10.67 2.08
CA HIS A 299 -16.50 11.34 3.23
C HIS A 299 -17.03 10.77 4.56
N GLY A 300 -18.34 10.58 4.71
CA GLY A 300 -18.93 9.99 5.91
C GLY A 300 -18.46 8.55 6.18
N ILE A 301 -18.28 7.74 5.12
CA ILE A 301 -17.70 6.41 5.23
C ILE A 301 -16.26 6.51 5.75
N TYR A 302 -15.44 7.38 5.17
CA TYR A 302 -14.03 7.54 5.57
C TYR A 302 -13.89 8.09 6.99
N THR A 303 -14.68 9.08 7.39
CA THR A 303 -14.73 9.57 8.77
C THR A 303 -15.08 8.44 9.74
N THR A 304 -16.05 7.60 9.39
CA THR A 304 -16.44 6.45 10.24
C THR A 304 -15.32 5.42 10.34
N SER A 305 -14.68 5.08 9.22
CA SER A 305 -13.58 4.11 9.16
C SER A 305 -12.34 4.57 9.92
N LEU A 306 -12.05 5.87 9.94
CA LEU A 306 -10.89 6.43 10.63
C LEU A 306 -11.23 6.94 12.05
N GLY A 307 -12.51 7.02 12.39
CA GLY A 307 -13.01 7.49 13.68
C GLY A 307 -12.95 9.00 13.88
N GLN A 308 -12.44 9.78 12.91
CA GLN A 308 -12.27 11.23 13.02
C GLN A 308 -12.01 11.86 11.65
N ASP A 309 -11.88 13.19 11.59
CA ASP A 309 -11.69 13.97 10.36
C ASP A 309 -10.21 14.30 10.05
N GLN A 310 -9.28 13.62 10.73
CA GLN A 310 -7.82 13.82 10.74
C GLN A 310 -7.30 15.02 11.55
N SER A 311 -8.18 15.85 12.15
CA SER A 311 -7.75 16.99 12.97
C SER A 311 -6.97 16.61 14.23
N ASP A 312 -7.15 15.39 14.75
CA ASP A 312 -6.40 14.89 15.91
C ASP A 312 -4.88 14.74 15.62
N PHE A 313 -4.48 14.71 14.35
CA PHE A 313 -3.06 14.69 13.95
C PHE A 313 -2.54 16.10 13.69
N SER A 314 -3.30 16.91 12.95
CA SER A 314 -3.01 18.33 12.74
C SER A 314 -4.21 19.03 12.07
N PRO A 315 -4.50 20.30 12.38
CA PRO A 315 -5.49 21.09 11.64
C PRO A 315 -5.21 21.18 10.13
N SER A 316 -3.95 21.04 9.70
CA SER A 316 -3.55 21.15 8.29
C SER A 316 -3.96 19.96 7.42
N VAL A 317 -4.27 18.80 8.03
CA VAL A 317 -4.74 17.59 7.33
C VAL A 317 -6.23 17.32 7.54
N ALA A 318 -6.92 18.18 8.29
CA ALA A 318 -8.31 18.00 8.64
C ALA A 318 -9.23 18.08 7.41
N VAL A 319 -10.02 17.04 7.19
CA VAL A 319 -11.05 16.97 6.16
C VAL A 319 -12.39 17.40 6.75
N THR A 320 -12.53 18.69 7.00
CA THR A 320 -13.74 19.28 7.59
C THR A 320 -14.93 19.33 6.60
N SER A 321 -16.11 19.70 7.10
CA SER A 321 -17.36 19.86 6.33
C SER A 321 -17.23 20.70 5.05
N LYS A 322 -16.30 21.68 5.02
CA LYS A 322 -16.02 22.51 3.83
C LYS A 322 -15.55 21.72 2.60
N HIS A 323 -15.05 20.50 2.80
CA HIS A 323 -14.55 19.63 1.73
C HIS A 323 -15.55 18.54 1.33
N HIS A 324 -16.61 18.30 2.13
CA HIS A 324 -17.45 17.11 1.97
C HIS A 324 -18.26 17.08 0.68
N SER A 325 -18.39 18.21 -0.01
CA SER A 325 -19.01 18.27 -1.35
C SER A 325 -18.04 17.93 -2.49
N ASP A 326 -16.74 17.88 -2.23
CA ASP A 326 -15.73 17.63 -3.26
C ASP A 326 -15.40 16.13 -3.36
N PRO A 327 -14.94 15.63 -4.52
CA PRO A 327 -14.53 14.24 -4.63
C PRO A 327 -13.44 13.89 -3.61
N ALA A 328 -13.70 12.87 -2.79
CA ALA A 328 -12.76 12.40 -1.77
C ALA A 328 -11.54 11.77 -2.43
N TYR A 329 -10.35 12.14 -1.95
CA TYR A 329 -9.09 11.50 -2.33
C TYR A 329 -8.63 10.64 -1.16
N LEU A 330 -8.12 9.45 -1.47
CA LEU A 330 -7.52 8.57 -0.50
C LEU A 330 -6.03 8.37 -0.78
N ALA A 331 -5.30 8.06 0.28
CA ALA A 331 -3.93 7.56 0.28
C ALA A 331 -3.82 6.43 1.31
N VAL A 332 -2.81 5.58 1.17
CA VAL A 332 -2.51 4.52 2.14
C VAL A 332 -1.10 4.71 2.64
N SER A 333 -0.92 4.78 3.95
CA SER A 333 0.40 4.87 4.60
C SER A 333 0.30 4.50 6.08
N GLU A 334 1.31 3.79 6.61
CA GLU A 334 1.33 3.35 8.01
C GLU A 334 1.72 4.47 8.98
N ASN A 335 2.78 5.24 8.65
CA ASN A 335 3.44 6.15 9.60
C ASN A 335 3.22 7.63 9.31
N TYR A 336 2.71 7.98 8.12
CA TYR A 336 2.61 9.37 7.67
C TYR A 336 1.87 10.26 8.67
N MET A 337 0.68 9.85 9.13
CA MET A 337 -0.15 10.67 10.02
C MET A 337 0.48 10.89 11.39
N GLU A 338 1.22 9.90 11.92
CA GLU A 338 1.92 10.05 13.20
C GLU A 338 3.15 10.95 13.07
N PHE A 339 3.84 10.95 11.93
CA PHE A 339 4.89 11.93 11.66
C PHE A 339 4.38 13.36 11.41
N VAL A 340 3.14 13.50 10.90
CA VAL A 340 2.43 14.79 10.90
C VAL A 340 2.16 15.25 12.33
N ARG A 341 1.60 14.38 13.18
CA ARG A 341 1.35 14.68 14.60
C ARG A 341 2.63 15.05 15.35
N ALA A 342 3.73 14.37 15.06
CA ALA A 342 5.03 14.65 15.66
C ALA A 342 5.72 15.92 15.11
N GLY A 343 5.18 16.57 14.08
CA GLY A 343 5.74 17.78 13.47
C GLY A 343 6.96 17.53 12.57
N LEU A 344 7.28 16.27 12.25
CA LEU A 344 8.37 15.94 11.31
C LEU A 344 7.94 16.12 9.86
N ILE A 345 6.63 15.96 9.58
CA ILE A 345 6.00 16.28 8.31
C ILE A 345 5.08 17.50 8.51
N ASN A 346 5.42 18.60 7.87
CA ASN A 346 4.56 19.78 7.76
C ASN A 346 3.79 19.74 6.43
N ILE A 347 2.55 20.25 6.44
CA ILE A 347 1.67 20.24 5.27
C ILE A 347 1.40 21.67 4.84
N THR A 348 1.67 21.96 3.57
CA THR A 348 1.28 23.21 2.94
C THR A 348 0.27 22.93 1.83
N THR A 349 -0.84 23.69 1.83
CA THR A 349 -1.82 23.64 0.73
C THR A 349 -1.40 24.60 -0.38
N GLY A 350 -1.41 24.14 -1.62
CA GLY A 350 -1.19 24.95 -2.81
C GLY A 350 -0.54 24.19 -3.96
N LYS A 351 -0.18 24.92 -5.02
CA LYS A 351 0.53 24.40 -6.19
C LYS A 351 1.90 25.05 -6.28
N LEU A 352 2.94 24.27 -6.59
CA LEU A 352 4.28 24.80 -6.87
C LEU A 352 4.22 25.68 -8.11
N ASP A 353 4.58 26.95 -7.95
CA ASP A 353 4.49 27.98 -8.99
C ASP A 353 5.85 28.29 -9.61
N SER A 354 6.85 28.52 -8.76
CA SER A 354 8.22 28.77 -9.18
C SER A 354 9.19 28.37 -8.07
N PHE A 355 10.45 28.19 -8.43
CA PHE A 355 11.50 27.80 -7.50
C PHE A 355 12.76 28.62 -7.77
N THR A 356 13.33 29.26 -6.76
CA THR A 356 14.52 30.11 -6.91
C THR A 356 15.46 29.90 -5.72
N GLY A 357 16.72 29.53 -5.99
CA GLY A 357 17.70 29.23 -4.95
C GLY A 357 17.26 28.04 -4.09
N THR A 358 16.80 28.32 -2.87
CA THR A 358 16.25 27.35 -1.90
C THR A 358 14.82 27.70 -1.47
N THR A 359 14.12 28.52 -2.25
CA THR A 359 12.77 29.00 -1.93
C THR A 359 11.78 28.58 -3.01
N ALA A 360 10.71 27.92 -2.59
CA ALA A 360 9.58 27.55 -3.44
C ALA A 360 8.43 28.54 -3.28
N LYS A 361 7.93 29.10 -4.37
CA LYS A 361 6.72 29.92 -4.38
C LYS A 361 5.49 29.09 -4.68
N ILE A 362 4.39 29.42 -4.01
CA ILE A 362 3.18 28.60 -4.00
C ILE A 362 1.99 29.43 -4.40
N THR A 363 1.29 28.98 -5.43
CA THR A 363 0.01 29.58 -5.80
C THR A 363 -1.11 28.86 -5.07
N ASN A 364 -1.92 29.62 -4.31
CA ASN A 364 -3.10 29.11 -3.65
C ASN A 364 -4.32 29.30 -4.57
N PRO A 365 -5.03 28.23 -4.96
CA PRO A 365 -6.21 28.35 -5.82
C PRO A 365 -7.38 29.10 -5.15
N SER A 366 -7.34 29.28 -3.82
CA SER A 366 -8.38 29.93 -3.02
C SER A 366 -8.05 31.36 -2.55
N SER A 367 -6.86 31.90 -2.85
CA SER A 367 -6.48 33.26 -2.42
C SER A 367 -6.80 34.30 -3.50
N SER A 368 -7.47 35.40 -3.11
CA SER A 368 -7.62 36.60 -3.95
C SER A 368 -6.26 37.20 -4.32
N SER A 369 -6.16 37.77 -5.52
CA SER A 369 -4.95 38.28 -6.19
C SER A 369 -4.14 39.38 -5.48
N SER A 370 -4.50 39.75 -4.25
CA SER A 370 -3.88 40.82 -3.46
C SER A 370 -3.12 40.34 -2.21
N ALA A 371 -3.15 39.05 -1.88
CA ALA A 371 -2.35 38.48 -0.78
C ALA A 371 -0.95 38.10 -1.25
N ALA A 372 0.08 38.30 -0.41
CA ALA A 372 1.43 37.84 -0.68
C ALA A 372 1.44 36.32 -0.95
N THR A 373 2.09 35.90 -2.03
CA THR A 373 2.22 34.49 -2.42
C THR A 373 2.94 33.74 -1.30
N PRO A 374 2.37 32.66 -0.74
CA PRO A 374 3.06 31.87 0.28
C PRO A 374 4.35 31.28 -0.29
N GLU A 375 5.43 31.31 0.50
CA GLU A 375 6.74 30.79 0.13
C GLU A 375 7.20 29.74 1.14
N ILE A 376 7.83 28.66 0.66
CA ILE A 376 8.58 27.70 1.49
C ILE A 376 10.05 28.00 1.31
N GLU A 377 10.66 28.61 2.33
CA GLU A 377 12.10 28.88 2.38
C GLU A 377 12.88 27.70 2.96
N ASN A 378 14.21 27.73 2.74
CA ASN A 378 15.20 26.77 3.24
C ASN A 378 14.91 25.32 2.78
N VAL A 379 14.58 25.14 1.51
CA VAL A 379 14.43 23.82 0.89
C VAL A 379 15.81 23.20 0.66
N ALA A 380 16.02 22.01 1.21
CA ALA A 380 17.26 21.25 1.12
C ALA A 380 17.26 20.23 -0.04
N ALA A 381 16.08 19.74 -0.43
CA ALA A 381 15.86 18.87 -1.58
C ALA A 381 14.40 18.92 -2.02
N VAL A 382 14.13 18.54 -3.28
CA VAL A 382 12.77 18.43 -3.83
C VAL A 382 12.50 17.00 -4.28
N ILE A 383 11.38 16.43 -3.84
CA ILE A 383 10.87 15.13 -4.26
C ILE A 383 9.57 15.34 -5.03
N LEU A 384 9.59 15.00 -6.32
CA LEU A 384 8.44 15.16 -7.20
C LEU A 384 7.59 13.89 -7.19
N ALA A 385 6.42 13.94 -6.58
CA ALA A 385 5.40 12.90 -6.63
C ALA A 385 4.27 13.28 -7.61
N THR A 386 4.67 13.75 -8.78
CA THR A 386 3.85 14.42 -9.79
C THR A 386 3.26 13.46 -10.85
N GLY A 387 3.45 12.16 -10.67
CA GLY A 387 2.86 11.12 -11.51
C GLY A 387 3.64 10.87 -12.79
N PHE A 388 3.00 10.21 -13.75
CA PHE A 388 3.62 9.72 -14.97
C PHE A 388 2.77 10.06 -16.19
N ASP A 389 3.43 10.36 -17.30
CA ASP A 389 2.83 10.43 -18.62
C ASP A 389 2.79 9.00 -19.22
N PRO A 390 1.59 8.45 -19.50
CA PRO A 390 1.44 7.13 -20.11
C PRO A 390 1.72 7.12 -21.62
N SER A 391 1.79 8.27 -22.29
CA SER A 391 1.90 8.36 -23.76
C SER A 391 3.11 7.63 -24.34
N PRO A 392 4.31 7.64 -23.72
CA PRO A 392 5.45 6.86 -24.18
C PRO A 392 5.23 5.34 -24.17
N CYS A 393 4.28 4.83 -23.37
CA CYS A 393 3.91 3.41 -23.37
C CYS A 393 3.09 3.00 -24.61
N LEU A 394 2.75 3.96 -25.48
CA LEU A 394 1.95 3.78 -26.69
C LEU A 394 2.71 4.21 -27.96
N SER A 395 3.96 4.67 -27.83
CA SER A 395 4.70 5.33 -28.92
C SER A 395 5.01 4.42 -30.12
N PHE A 396 4.90 3.10 -29.94
CA PHE A 396 5.06 2.12 -31.01
C PHE A 396 3.83 2.03 -31.93
N LEU A 397 2.66 2.55 -31.51
CA LEU A 397 1.43 2.52 -32.31
C LEU A 397 1.46 3.60 -33.41
N PRO A 398 0.93 3.31 -34.61
CA PRO A 398 0.78 4.31 -35.67
C PRO A 398 -0.08 5.51 -35.24
N SER A 399 0.21 6.70 -35.78
CA SER A 399 -0.60 7.91 -35.52
C SER A 399 -2.07 7.75 -35.92
N SER A 400 -2.36 7.00 -36.99
CA SER A 400 -3.74 6.68 -37.39
C SER A 400 -4.47 5.86 -36.32
N VAL A 401 -3.79 4.87 -35.73
CA VAL A 401 -4.32 4.06 -34.63
C VAL A 401 -4.55 4.94 -33.40
N LEU A 402 -3.55 5.74 -32.99
CA LEU A 402 -3.68 6.65 -31.84
C LEU A 402 -4.85 7.63 -31.99
N THR A 403 -5.12 8.09 -33.22
CA THR A 403 -6.29 8.93 -33.54
C THR A 403 -7.59 8.17 -33.28
N THR A 404 -7.71 6.93 -33.74
CA THR A 404 -8.87 6.06 -33.47
C THR A 404 -9.05 5.75 -31.99
N LEU A 405 -7.95 5.62 -31.23
CA LEU A 405 -7.99 5.43 -29.77
C LEU A 405 -8.36 6.70 -29.00
N ASN A 406 -8.59 7.83 -29.70
CA ASN A 406 -8.81 9.15 -29.12
C ASN A 406 -7.69 9.50 -28.10
N HIS A 407 -6.43 9.25 -28.48
CA HIS A 407 -5.28 9.50 -27.60
C HIS A 407 -5.16 10.99 -27.26
N SER A 408 -4.93 11.30 -25.98
CA SER A 408 -4.80 12.67 -25.49
C SER A 408 -3.66 12.78 -24.46
N SER A 409 -2.52 13.33 -24.87
CA SER A 409 -1.37 13.58 -23.97
C SER A 409 -1.66 14.66 -22.92
N SER A 410 -2.62 15.55 -23.17
CA SER A 410 -3.11 16.55 -22.19
C SER A 410 -3.90 15.94 -21.03
N HIS A 411 -4.36 14.68 -21.15
CA HIS A 411 -5.18 13.98 -20.16
C HIS A 411 -4.48 12.72 -19.66
N PRO A 412 -3.33 12.82 -18.95
CA PRO A 412 -2.53 11.66 -18.55
C PRO A 412 -3.27 10.69 -17.61
N SER A 413 -4.37 11.11 -16.96
CA SER A 413 -5.22 10.22 -16.16
C SER A 413 -6.20 9.37 -16.99
N LEU A 414 -6.54 9.82 -18.20
CA LEU A 414 -7.49 9.19 -19.13
C LEU A 414 -6.96 9.30 -20.58
N PRO A 415 -5.78 8.71 -20.85
CA PRO A 415 -5.04 8.96 -22.09
C PRO A 415 -5.71 8.37 -23.33
N LEU A 416 -6.53 7.33 -23.18
CA LEU A 416 -7.20 6.60 -24.26
C LEU A 416 -8.69 6.47 -23.96
N ALA A 417 -9.52 6.45 -25.00
CA ALA A 417 -10.93 6.09 -24.89
C ALA A 417 -11.13 4.67 -25.44
N LEU A 418 -11.33 3.71 -24.54
CA LEU A 418 -11.43 2.29 -24.87
C LEU A 418 -12.82 1.78 -24.50
N ALA A 419 -13.37 0.94 -25.38
CA ALA A 419 -14.65 0.28 -25.19
C ALA A 419 -14.53 -0.89 -24.20
N PHE A 420 -15.64 -1.16 -23.53
CA PHE A 420 -15.85 -2.15 -22.49
C PHE A 420 -14.76 -2.12 -21.40
N HIS A 421 -14.86 -1.12 -20.51
CA HIS A 421 -13.99 -0.95 -19.34
C HIS A 421 -12.48 -1.05 -19.64
N GLY A 422 -12.00 -0.36 -20.69
CA GLY A 422 -10.57 -0.27 -20.95
C GLY A 422 -9.97 -1.42 -21.76
N THR A 423 -10.79 -2.21 -22.48
CA THR A 423 -10.35 -3.52 -22.99
C THR A 423 -10.09 -3.56 -24.50
N HIS A 424 -10.94 -2.93 -25.31
CA HIS A 424 -10.85 -3.06 -26.77
C HIS A 424 -11.29 -1.77 -27.48
N VAL A 425 -11.16 -1.75 -28.81
CA VAL A 425 -11.68 -0.68 -29.66
C VAL A 425 -12.54 -1.25 -30.76
N LYS A 426 -13.77 -0.73 -30.90
CA LYS A 426 -14.81 -1.22 -31.82
C LYS A 426 -14.30 -1.28 -33.28
N ASP A 427 -13.56 -0.26 -33.69
CA ASP A 427 -13.04 -0.14 -35.07
C ASP A 427 -11.71 -0.86 -35.32
N LEU A 428 -11.07 -1.40 -34.27
CA LEU A 428 -9.78 -2.08 -34.34
C LEU A 428 -9.88 -3.47 -33.69
N PRO A 429 -10.60 -4.44 -34.29
CA PRO A 429 -10.94 -5.72 -33.67
C PRO A 429 -9.71 -6.61 -33.39
N THR A 430 -8.58 -6.35 -34.04
CA THR A 430 -7.31 -7.07 -33.82
C THR A 430 -6.39 -6.42 -32.78
N LEU A 431 -6.85 -5.34 -32.12
CA LEU A 431 -6.12 -4.63 -31.07
C LEU A 431 -6.85 -4.78 -29.72
N GLY A 432 -6.12 -5.16 -28.68
CA GLY A 432 -6.65 -5.30 -27.33
C GLY A 432 -5.74 -4.65 -26.28
N PHE A 433 -6.32 -4.32 -25.12
CA PHE A 433 -5.64 -3.73 -23.99
C PHE A 433 -5.93 -4.53 -22.71
N VAL A 434 -4.90 -4.78 -21.92
CA VAL A 434 -5.03 -5.37 -20.58
C VAL A 434 -4.19 -4.57 -19.61
N GLY A 435 -4.79 -4.10 -18.52
CA GLY A 435 -4.10 -3.38 -17.45
C GLY A 435 -3.63 -1.97 -17.79
N PHE A 436 -4.09 -1.39 -18.91
CA PHE A 436 -3.76 -0.01 -19.28
C PHE A 436 -4.71 0.99 -18.61
N TYR A 437 -4.71 1.02 -17.27
CA TYR A 437 -5.54 1.93 -16.47
C TYR A 437 -4.88 2.26 -15.13
N ARG A 438 -5.47 3.22 -14.41
CA ARG A 438 -4.95 3.78 -13.16
C ARG A 438 -5.64 3.23 -11.91
N SER A 439 -5.54 1.92 -11.65
CA SER A 439 -6.09 1.27 -10.44
C SER A 439 -5.31 -0.02 -10.13
N PRO A 440 -5.35 -0.55 -8.90
CA PRO A 440 -4.56 -1.73 -8.53
C PRO A 440 -5.31 -3.08 -8.77
N TYR A 441 -6.23 -3.14 -9.73
CA TYR A 441 -7.24 -4.21 -9.81
C TYR A 441 -6.79 -5.47 -10.58
N TRP A 442 -6.05 -6.38 -9.94
CA TRP A 442 -5.58 -7.62 -10.56
C TRP A 442 -6.70 -8.48 -11.18
N GLY A 443 -7.81 -8.65 -10.46
CA GLY A 443 -8.99 -9.36 -10.99
C GLY A 443 -9.56 -8.72 -12.26
N VAL A 444 -9.53 -7.39 -12.38
CA VAL A 444 -10.00 -6.69 -13.59
C VAL A 444 -9.04 -6.95 -14.75
N MET A 445 -7.71 -6.99 -14.52
CA MET A 445 -6.76 -7.36 -15.59
C MET A 445 -7.04 -8.77 -16.12
N GLU A 446 -7.28 -9.72 -15.22
CA GLU A 446 -7.62 -11.09 -15.59
C GLU A 446 -8.94 -11.14 -16.38
N MET A 447 -9.95 -10.36 -15.97
CA MET A 447 -11.23 -10.27 -16.67
C MET A 447 -11.12 -9.62 -18.04
N GLN A 448 -10.30 -8.58 -18.20
CA GLN A 448 -10.00 -7.98 -19.50
C GLN A 448 -9.36 -9.00 -20.45
N ALA A 449 -8.41 -9.80 -19.96
CA ALA A 449 -7.81 -10.88 -20.74
C ALA A 449 -8.84 -11.93 -21.19
N ARG A 450 -9.75 -12.33 -20.30
CA ARG A 450 -10.81 -13.32 -20.63
C ARG A 450 -11.81 -12.75 -21.64
N PHE A 451 -12.14 -11.47 -21.50
CA PHE A 451 -12.97 -10.75 -22.45
C PHE A 451 -12.35 -10.75 -23.85
N LEU A 452 -11.06 -10.42 -23.98
CA LEU A 452 -10.36 -10.45 -25.28
C LEU A 452 -10.31 -11.86 -25.85
N SER A 453 -10.02 -12.88 -25.04
CA SER A 453 -10.04 -14.28 -25.46
C SER A 453 -11.40 -14.67 -26.06
N ALA A 454 -12.50 -14.36 -25.36
CA ALA A 454 -13.85 -14.63 -25.85
C ALA A 454 -14.18 -13.83 -27.13
N LEU A 455 -13.78 -12.56 -27.19
CA LEU A 455 -14.02 -11.69 -28.34
C LEU A 455 -13.27 -12.17 -29.60
N TRP A 456 -12.03 -12.63 -29.46
CA TRP A 456 -11.18 -13.04 -30.58
C TRP A 456 -11.42 -14.47 -31.06
N THR A 457 -12.01 -15.31 -30.21
CA THR A 457 -12.35 -16.70 -30.57
C THR A 457 -13.76 -16.85 -31.13
N SER A 458 -14.65 -15.87 -30.88
CA SER A 458 -16.02 -15.88 -31.39
C SER A 458 -16.21 -14.98 -32.61
N SER A 459 -17.03 -15.43 -33.55
CA SER A 459 -17.56 -14.56 -34.60
C SER A 459 -18.87 -13.92 -34.12
N PRO A 460 -19.37 -12.84 -34.76
CA PRO A 460 -20.67 -12.26 -34.40
C PRO A 460 -21.83 -13.28 -34.38
N SER A 461 -21.76 -14.35 -35.18
CA SER A 461 -22.78 -15.40 -35.23
C SER A 461 -22.61 -16.50 -34.18
N THR A 462 -21.42 -16.68 -33.61
CA THR A 462 -21.13 -17.71 -32.60
C THR A 462 -20.89 -17.12 -31.21
N ARG A 463 -20.91 -15.79 -31.08
CA ARG A 463 -20.70 -15.07 -29.83
C ARG A 463 -21.81 -15.37 -28.82
N PRO A 464 -21.47 -15.61 -27.54
CA PRO A 464 -22.47 -15.76 -26.49
C PRO A 464 -23.45 -14.57 -26.44
N PRO A 465 -24.75 -14.80 -26.19
CA PRO A 465 -25.74 -13.72 -26.12
C PRO A 465 -25.40 -12.64 -25.09
N ALA A 466 -24.97 -13.04 -23.89
CA ALA A 466 -24.59 -12.10 -22.82
C ALA A 466 -23.44 -11.17 -23.23
N LEU A 467 -22.43 -11.70 -23.93
CA LEU A 467 -21.32 -10.90 -24.45
C LEU A 467 -21.80 -9.96 -25.57
N THR A 468 -22.73 -10.41 -26.40
CA THR A 468 -23.30 -9.61 -27.48
C THR A 468 -24.11 -8.44 -26.93
N GLU A 469 -24.94 -8.68 -25.92
CA GLU A 469 -25.72 -7.65 -25.22
C GLU A 469 -24.81 -6.65 -24.51
N ALA A 470 -23.79 -7.13 -23.80
CA ALA A 470 -22.81 -6.29 -23.12
C ALA A 470 -22.04 -5.36 -24.08
N LEU A 471 -21.74 -5.82 -25.31
CA LEU A 471 -21.12 -5.00 -26.34
C LEU A 471 -22.07 -3.92 -26.92
N LEU A 472 -23.37 -4.20 -26.96
CA LEU A 472 -24.39 -3.25 -27.45
C LEU A 472 -24.68 -2.15 -26.44
N ASP A 473 -24.68 -2.46 -25.13
CA ASP A 473 -24.94 -1.51 -24.04
C ASP A 473 -23.68 -0.70 -23.63
N ASP A 474 -22.52 -1.01 -24.21
CA ASP A 474 -21.25 -0.39 -23.80
C ASP A 474 -21.10 1.08 -24.23
N ALA A 475 -20.95 1.95 -23.22
CA ALA A 475 -20.65 3.37 -23.36
C ALA A 475 -19.32 3.77 -22.67
N SER A 476 -18.39 2.84 -22.46
CA SER A 476 -17.14 3.09 -21.71
C SER A 476 -16.21 4.10 -22.39
N ASP A 477 -16.12 4.06 -23.72
CA ASP A 477 -15.34 4.96 -24.56
C ASP A 477 -15.84 6.41 -24.43
N TRP A 478 -17.14 6.61 -24.64
CA TRP A 478 -17.80 7.91 -24.47
C TRP A 478 -17.65 8.44 -23.05
N ARG A 479 -17.86 7.60 -22.04
CA ARG A 479 -17.71 7.96 -20.61
C ARG A 479 -16.30 8.43 -20.30
N THR A 480 -15.29 7.79 -20.89
CA THR A 480 -13.90 8.21 -20.70
C THR A 480 -13.65 9.60 -21.28
N VAL A 481 -14.18 9.87 -22.47
CA VAL A 481 -14.06 11.19 -23.11
C VAL A 481 -14.83 12.25 -22.31
N SER A 482 -16.02 11.95 -21.79
CA SER A 482 -16.83 12.92 -21.05
C SER A 482 -16.29 13.27 -19.66
N LEU A 483 -15.39 12.44 -19.12
CA LEU A 483 -14.68 12.70 -17.85
C LEU A 483 -13.40 13.52 -18.03
N ARG A 484 -12.94 13.74 -19.27
CA ARG A 484 -11.84 14.68 -19.53
C ARG A 484 -12.31 16.09 -19.16
N ASP A 485 -11.44 16.83 -18.47
CA ASP A 485 -11.73 18.16 -17.91
C ASP A 485 -12.87 18.25 -16.87
N ASP A 486 -13.49 17.13 -16.46
CA ASP A 486 -14.50 17.14 -15.42
C ASP A 486 -13.85 17.46 -14.05
N PRO A 487 -14.17 18.61 -13.42
CA PRO A 487 -13.58 18.99 -12.14
C PRO A 487 -14.00 18.06 -10.99
N ARG A 488 -15.04 17.24 -11.20
CA ARG A 488 -15.58 16.29 -10.24
C ARG A 488 -15.27 14.83 -10.58
N ALA A 489 -14.36 14.60 -11.54
CA ALA A 489 -13.83 13.27 -11.81
C ALA A 489 -13.20 12.68 -10.53
N SER A 490 -13.52 11.41 -10.26
CA SER A 490 -12.97 10.68 -9.12
C SER A 490 -11.47 10.44 -9.28
N GLN A 491 -10.78 10.11 -8.19
CA GLN A 491 -9.35 9.77 -8.21
C GLN A 491 -9.04 8.60 -9.17
N PHE A 492 -9.99 7.66 -9.30
CA PHE A 492 -9.92 6.45 -10.10
C PHE A 492 -11.14 6.34 -11.05
N PRO A 493 -11.14 7.09 -12.17
CA PRO A 493 -12.34 7.36 -12.97
C PRO A 493 -12.89 6.18 -13.77
N MET A 494 -12.15 5.08 -13.92
CA MET A 494 -12.56 3.93 -14.74
C MET A 494 -13.80 3.20 -14.17
N GLY A 495 -13.93 3.12 -12.85
CA GLY A 495 -14.93 2.32 -12.16
C GLY A 495 -14.41 1.78 -10.83
N ASP A 496 -15.30 1.44 -9.88
CA ASP A 496 -14.89 0.69 -8.69
C ASP A 496 -14.76 -0.81 -8.96
N TYR A 497 -13.88 -1.46 -8.19
CA TYR A 497 -13.51 -2.86 -8.38
C TYR A 497 -14.71 -3.81 -8.46
N ALA A 498 -15.65 -3.72 -7.51
CA ALA A 498 -16.77 -4.65 -7.43
C ALA A 498 -17.71 -4.50 -8.63
N TYR A 499 -18.03 -3.25 -9.01
CA TYR A 499 -18.81 -2.98 -10.22
C TYR A 499 -18.13 -3.55 -11.47
N LEU A 500 -16.84 -3.27 -11.67
CA LEU A 500 -16.10 -3.76 -12.84
C LEU A 500 -16.09 -5.29 -12.92
N MET A 501 -15.80 -5.97 -11.80
CA MET A 501 -15.82 -7.44 -11.76
C MET A 501 -17.21 -8.00 -12.11
N GLN A 502 -18.30 -7.38 -11.64
CA GLN A 502 -19.67 -7.77 -12.01
C GLN A 502 -19.93 -7.59 -13.51
N GLN A 503 -19.54 -6.46 -14.10
CA GLN A 503 -19.77 -6.20 -15.53
C GLN A 503 -19.08 -7.23 -16.42
N PHE A 504 -17.81 -7.55 -16.13
CA PHE A 504 -17.10 -8.60 -16.85
C PHE A 504 -17.70 -9.99 -16.60
N SER A 505 -18.06 -10.30 -15.36
CA SER A 505 -18.71 -11.56 -14.98
C SER A 505 -20.01 -11.79 -15.75
N LEU A 506 -20.87 -10.77 -15.86
CA LEU A 506 -22.12 -10.83 -16.62
C LEU A 506 -21.84 -11.04 -18.11
N ALA A 507 -20.96 -10.23 -18.72
CA ALA A 507 -20.63 -10.33 -20.13
C ALA A 507 -20.03 -11.69 -20.51
N LEU A 508 -19.20 -12.27 -19.63
CA LEU A 508 -18.55 -13.56 -19.83
C LEU A 508 -19.38 -14.75 -19.32
N SER A 509 -20.52 -14.51 -18.69
CA SER A 509 -21.32 -15.53 -17.99
C SER A 509 -20.48 -16.37 -17.00
N ILE A 510 -19.54 -15.72 -16.31
CA ILE A 510 -18.70 -16.35 -15.27
C ILE A 510 -19.42 -16.16 -13.93
N PRO A 511 -19.90 -17.23 -13.28
CA PRO A 511 -20.58 -17.09 -12.00
C PRO A 511 -19.60 -16.66 -10.90
N ILE A 512 -20.11 -15.91 -9.92
CA ILE A 512 -19.39 -15.67 -8.67
C ILE A 512 -19.54 -16.90 -7.76
N SER A 513 -18.42 -17.40 -7.24
CA SER A 513 -18.43 -18.43 -6.20
C SER A 513 -19.06 -17.87 -4.91
N PRO A 514 -19.74 -18.69 -4.09
CA PRO A 514 -20.20 -18.24 -2.78
C PRO A 514 -19.02 -17.94 -1.83
N PRO A 515 -19.26 -17.21 -0.72
CA PRO A 515 -18.28 -17.11 0.36
C PRO A 515 -17.87 -18.51 0.88
N ALA A 516 -16.61 -18.65 1.28
CA ALA A 516 -16.10 -19.91 1.83
C ALA A 516 -16.78 -20.25 3.17
N SER A 517 -16.85 -21.55 3.47
CA SER A 517 -17.36 -22.06 4.76
C SER A 517 -16.19 -22.43 5.69
N PRO A 518 -16.32 -22.24 7.02
CA PRO A 518 -17.46 -21.63 7.70
C PRO A 518 -17.54 -20.12 7.42
N LEU A 519 -18.75 -19.55 7.47
CA LEU A 519 -18.95 -18.12 7.29
C LEU A 519 -18.31 -17.32 8.43
N THR A 520 -17.86 -16.10 8.15
CA THR A 520 -17.35 -15.20 9.19
C THR A 520 -18.45 -14.86 10.20
N PRO A 521 -18.09 -14.43 11.43
CA PRO A 521 -19.06 -13.80 12.33
C PRO A 521 -19.80 -12.64 11.66
N ALA A 522 -21.05 -12.42 12.07
CA ALA A 522 -21.87 -11.33 11.56
C ALA A 522 -21.32 -9.97 12.03
N LEU A 523 -21.25 -9.00 11.12
CA LEU A 523 -20.82 -7.65 11.44
C LEU A 523 -21.94 -6.87 12.16
N PRO A 524 -21.62 -6.05 13.16
CA PRO A 524 -22.62 -5.46 14.04
C PRO A 524 -23.52 -4.41 13.37
N HIS A 525 -23.07 -3.78 12.28
CA HIS A 525 -23.83 -2.71 11.62
C HIS A 525 -24.87 -3.21 10.62
N ASN A 526 -24.77 -4.46 10.14
CA ASN A 526 -25.70 -5.02 9.15
C ASN A 526 -26.18 -6.44 9.49
N ASN A 527 -25.67 -7.06 10.56
CA ASN A 527 -25.97 -8.42 10.99
C ASN A 527 -25.76 -9.48 9.89
N LYS A 528 -24.74 -9.29 9.04
CA LYS A 528 -24.37 -10.21 7.96
C LYS A 528 -22.91 -10.66 8.09
N PRO A 529 -22.57 -11.89 7.69
CA PRO A 529 -21.18 -12.28 7.50
C PRO A 529 -20.53 -11.42 6.40
N MET A 530 -19.21 -11.45 6.33
CA MET A 530 -18.47 -10.77 5.27
C MET A 530 -18.56 -11.55 3.96
N ASP A 531 -18.83 -10.84 2.88
CA ASP A 531 -18.79 -11.35 1.52
C ASP A 531 -17.62 -10.67 0.79
N ILE A 532 -16.41 -11.15 1.05
CA ILE A 532 -15.16 -10.51 0.60
C ILE A 532 -14.90 -10.87 -0.87
N LEU A 533 -14.81 -9.84 -1.72
CA LEU A 533 -14.54 -10.02 -3.14
C LEU A 533 -13.03 -10.10 -3.42
N THR A 534 -12.58 -11.27 -3.88
CA THR A 534 -11.22 -11.50 -4.39
C THR A 534 -11.28 -12.05 -5.82
N PRO A 535 -10.19 -12.00 -6.60
CA PRO A 535 -10.16 -12.59 -7.95
C PRO A 535 -10.59 -14.06 -7.98
N ALA A 536 -10.23 -14.86 -6.97
CA ALA A 536 -10.57 -16.28 -6.84
C ALA A 536 -12.09 -16.56 -6.76
N ARG A 537 -12.91 -15.53 -6.44
CA ARG A 537 -14.38 -15.63 -6.49
C ARG A 537 -14.93 -15.75 -7.90
N TYR A 538 -14.14 -15.46 -8.93
CA TYR A 538 -14.55 -15.58 -10.32
C TYR A 538 -13.57 -16.47 -11.08
N LEU A 539 -13.52 -17.74 -10.72
CA LEU A 539 -12.70 -18.70 -11.45
C LEU A 539 -13.26 -18.93 -12.86
N SER A 540 -12.37 -19.12 -13.84
CA SER A 540 -12.79 -19.49 -15.20
C SER A 540 -13.57 -20.81 -15.20
N PRO A 541 -14.70 -20.92 -15.92
CA PRO A 541 -15.39 -22.21 -16.12
C PRO A 541 -14.52 -23.26 -16.80
N LEU A 542 -13.45 -22.84 -17.50
CA LEU A 542 -12.47 -23.70 -18.16
C LEU A 542 -11.24 -23.99 -17.28
N ALA A 543 -11.27 -23.64 -15.99
CA ALA A 543 -10.14 -23.88 -15.10
C ALA A 543 -9.83 -25.37 -14.95
N SER A 544 -8.53 -25.71 -15.02
CA SER A 544 -8.04 -27.05 -14.72
C SER A 544 -8.26 -27.41 -13.25
N GLU A 545 -8.18 -28.69 -12.92
CA GLU A 545 -8.34 -29.13 -11.53
C GLU A 545 -7.28 -28.53 -10.59
N SER A 546 -6.06 -28.37 -11.09
CA SER A 546 -5.00 -27.69 -10.33
C SER A 546 -5.33 -26.20 -10.11
N ALA A 547 -5.91 -25.52 -11.10
CA ALA A 547 -6.34 -24.12 -10.97
C ALA A 547 -7.49 -23.96 -9.97
N LYS A 548 -8.45 -24.90 -9.95
CA LYS A 548 -9.52 -24.94 -8.93
C LYS A 548 -8.96 -25.12 -7.53
N SER A 549 -8.02 -26.05 -7.34
CA SER A 549 -7.38 -26.25 -6.04
C SER A 549 -6.66 -25.00 -5.53
N GLU A 550 -5.97 -24.25 -6.40
CA GLU A 550 -5.35 -22.97 -6.03
C GLU A 550 -6.39 -21.90 -5.69
N ALA A 551 -7.50 -21.82 -6.43
CA ALA A 551 -8.60 -20.91 -6.11
C ALA A 551 -9.23 -21.23 -4.74
N GLU A 552 -9.47 -22.51 -4.45
CA GLU A 552 -9.98 -22.96 -3.15
C GLU A 552 -9.03 -22.61 -2.00
N LYS A 553 -7.72 -22.83 -2.17
CA LYS A 553 -6.71 -22.39 -1.20
C LYS A 553 -6.77 -20.89 -0.97
N SER A 554 -6.87 -20.09 -2.04
CA SER A 554 -6.95 -18.64 -1.96
C SER A 554 -8.21 -18.15 -1.22
N LEU A 555 -9.35 -18.78 -1.49
CA LEU A 555 -10.62 -18.51 -0.80
C LEU A 555 -10.56 -18.90 0.67
N ALA A 556 -10.00 -20.07 0.99
CA ALA A 556 -9.81 -20.52 2.37
C ALA A 556 -8.88 -19.58 3.15
N GLN A 557 -7.71 -19.23 2.59
CA GLN A 557 -6.78 -18.29 3.21
C GLN A 557 -7.42 -16.91 3.50
N THR A 558 -8.24 -16.41 2.57
CA THR A 558 -8.97 -15.14 2.75
C THR A 558 -9.96 -15.25 3.91
N ASN A 559 -10.74 -16.34 3.96
CA ASN A 559 -11.72 -16.58 5.00
C ASN A 559 -11.09 -16.81 6.38
N ASP A 560 -10.01 -17.60 6.45
CA ASP A 560 -9.27 -17.88 7.68
C ASP A 560 -8.66 -16.60 8.26
N THR A 561 -8.11 -15.74 7.39
CA THR A 561 -7.58 -14.43 7.80
C THR A 561 -8.68 -13.52 8.34
N ALA A 562 -9.86 -13.52 7.70
CA ALA A 562 -11.01 -12.74 8.15
C ALA A 562 -11.55 -13.24 9.49
N ILE A 563 -11.73 -14.55 9.65
CA ILE A 563 -12.17 -15.17 10.91
C ILE A 563 -11.16 -14.87 12.01
N ALA A 564 -9.87 -15.07 11.76
CA ALA A 564 -8.83 -14.80 12.75
C ALA A 564 -8.85 -13.33 13.21
N GLY A 565 -8.91 -12.37 12.29
CA GLY A 565 -8.99 -10.94 12.65
C GLY A 565 -10.27 -10.54 13.37
N LEU A 566 -11.39 -11.25 13.14
CA LEU A 566 -12.67 -10.98 13.80
C LEU A 566 -12.86 -11.67 15.15
N THR A 567 -12.17 -12.78 15.41
CA THR A 567 -12.43 -13.66 16.56
C THR A 567 -11.25 -13.79 17.53
N THR A 568 -10.08 -13.28 17.15
CA THR A 568 -8.85 -13.33 17.95
C THR A 568 -8.23 -11.94 18.05
N SER A 569 -7.06 -11.84 18.68
CA SER A 569 -6.25 -10.62 18.73
C SER A 569 -5.41 -10.38 17.46
N ARG A 570 -5.55 -11.20 16.41
CA ARG A 570 -4.81 -11.00 15.16
C ARG A 570 -4.97 -9.57 14.63
N PHE A 571 -3.85 -8.96 14.25
CA PHE A 571 -3.65 -7.58 13.82
C PHE A 571 -3.76 -6.50 14.90
N VAL A 572 -4.23 -6.82 16.11
CA VAL A 572 -4.24 -5.88 17.24
C VAL A 572 -2.81 -5.48 17.64
N PRO A 573 -1.83 -6.40 17.77
CA PRO A 573 -0.43 -6.05 18.06
C PRO A 573 0.13 -5.07 17.03
N ARG A 574 -0.12 -5.32 15.74
CA ARG A 574 0.28 -4.38 14.66
C ARG A 574 -0.36 -3.01 14.82
N ALA A 575 -1.68 -2.97 15.04
CA ALA A 575 -2.43 -1.73 15.18
C ALA A 575 -1.97 -0.90 16.38
N VAL A 576 -1.68 -1.55 17.51
CA VAL A 576 -1.07 -0.95 18.69
C VAL A 576 0.30 -0.40 18.33
N PHE A 577 1.19 -1.23 17.80
CA PHE A 577 2.56 -0.83 17.51
C PHE A 577 2.64 0.37 16.56
N ARG A 578 1.87 0.38 15.47
CA ARG A 578 1.77 1.55 14.57
C ARG A 578 1.34 2.82 15.32
N SER A 579 0.33 2.70 16.19
CA SER A 579 -0.26 3.86 16.89
C SER A 579 0.61 4.42 18.02
N LEU A 580 1.61 3.66 18.50
CA LEU A 580 2.50 4.11 19.58
C LEU A 580 3.44 5.24 19.15
N LEU A 581 3.79 5.34 17.86
CA LEU A 581 4.73 6.33 17.33
C LEU A 581 4.41 7.76 17.81
N GLY A 582 5.43 8.46 18.28
CA GLY A 582 5.33 9.87 18.70
C GLY A 582 5.42 10.05 20.21
N THR A 583 4.89 11.18 20.68
CA THR A 583 4.98 11.59 22.10
C THR A 583 3.62 11.43 22.78
N TRP A 584 3.64 10.87 23.98
CA TRP A 584 2.49 10.65 24.85
C TRP A 584 2.69 11.40 26.16
N LYS A 585 1.61 11.97 26.69
CA LYS A 585 1.58 12.42 28.09
C LYS A 585 1.49 11.19 28.98
N LEU A 586 2.42 11.06 29.93
CA LEU A 586 2.51 9.94 30.87
C LEU A 586 2.27 10.44 32.30
N GLU A 587 1.21 9.93 32.92
CA GLU A 587 0.96 10.07 34.35
C GLU A 587 1.06 8.69 35.00
N ARG A 588 1.80 8.56 36.10
CA ARG A 588 2.05 7.25 36.70
C ARG A 588 2.13 7.29 38.22
N ASP A 589 1.27 6.50 38.86
CA ASP A 589 1.28 6.30 40.30
C ASP A 589 2.15 5.09 40.67
N LEU A 590 2.96 5.24 41.72
CA LEU A 590 3.72 4.17 42.35
C LEU A 590 3.27 4.03 43.80
N THR A 591 2.76 2.85 44.15
CA THR A 591 2.39 2.49 45.52
C THR A 591 3.30 1.37 45.99
N SER A 592 4.22 1.65 46.91
CA SER A 592 5.04 0.62 47.54
C SER A 592 4.45 0.16 48.86
N ARG A 593 4.60 -1.13 49.16
CA ARG A 593 4.28 -1.73 50.47
C ARG A 593 5.50 -1.79 51.39
N LEU A 594 6.70 -1.47 50.88
CA LEU A 594 7.93 -1.45 51.65
C LEU A 594 8.17 -0.03 52.21
N PRO A 595 8.37 0.13 53.54
CA PRO A 595 8.62 1.45 54.13
C PRO A 595 9.89 2.15 53.60
N SER A 596 10.85 1.38 53.07
CA SER A 596 12.11 1.88 52.51
C SER A 596 11.97 2.50 51.13
N HIS A 597 10.86 2.27 50.42
CA HIS A 597 10.62 2.77 49.07
C HIS A 597 9.39 3.68 49.10
N PRO A 598 9.55 5.01 48.95
CA PRO A 598 8.41 5.89 49.04
C PRO A 598 7.48 5.71 47.83
N SER A 599 6.17 5.62 48.10
CA SER A 599 5.13 5.84 47.11
C SER A 599 5.27 7.23 46.48
N GLY A 600 4.64 7.47 45.33
CA GLY A 600 4.70 8.76 44.68
C GLY A 600 4.03 8.78 43.31
N HIS A 601 4.17 9.93 42.66
CA HIS A 601 3.54 10.22 41.36
C HIS A 601 4.58 10.73 40.38
N PHE A 602 4.61 10.15 39.18
CA PHE A 602 5.38 10.61 38.04
C PHE A 602 4.48 11.35 37.06
N SER A 603 4.92 12.52 36.62
CA SER A 603 4.28 13.28 35.53
C SER A 603 5.33 13.67 34.50
N GLY A 604 5.06 13.39 33.23
CA GLY A 604 6.00 13.67 32.16
C GLY A 604 5.54 13.17 30.80
N THR A 605 6.49 12.75 29.98
CA THR A 605 6.27 12.27 28.62
C THR A 605 6.87 10.89 28.41
N ALA A 606 6.30 10.18 27.45
CA ALA A 606 6.84 8.95 26.89
C ALA A 606 6.90 9.07 25.37
N GLN A 607 8.06 8.78 24.78
CA GLN A 607 8.30 8.93 23.35
C GLN A 607 8.63 7.58 22.72
N PHE A 608 7.96 7.25 21.63
CA PHE A 608 8.27 6.09 20.78
C PHE A 608 8.90 6.60 19.48
N LEU A 609 10.22 6.41 19.36
CA LEU A 609 11.02 6.95 18.26
C LEU A 609 11.37 5.84 17.27
N LEU A 610 10.79 5.91 16.06
CA LEU A 610 10.92 4.86 15.05
C LEU A 610 12.37 4.72 14.56
N ARG A 611 12.85 3.48 14.46
CA ARG A 611 14.13 3.14 13.86
C ARG A 611 14.15 1.73 13.27
N ASN A 612 15.22 1.41 12.55
CA ASN A 612 15.45 0.06 12.04
C ASN A 612 15.70 -0.93 13.18
N LYS A 613 15.22 -2.17 13.03
CA LYS A 613 15.53 -3.28 13.94
C LYS A 613 17.03 -3.44 14.11
N THR A 614 17.45 -3.66 15.35
CA THR A 614 18.83 -3.96 15.70
C THR A 614 18.97 -5.43 16.09
N ALA A 615 20.16 -6.02 15.88
CA ALA A 615 20.44 -7.38 16.35
C ALA A 615 20.72 -7.45 17.87
N ASP A 616 20.81 -6.29 18.53
CA ASP A 616 21.11 -6.14 19.95
C ASP A 616 20.12 -6.94 20.82
N GLY A 617 20.65 -7.62 21.84
CA GLY A 617 19.91 -8.45 22.80
C GLY A 617 19.35 -9.78 22.29
N LEU A 618 19.28 -10.02 20.98
CA LEU A 618 18.81 -11.30 20.42
C LEU A 618 19.79 -12.46 20.70
N LYS A 619 21.09 -12.17 20.77
CA LYS A 619 22.15 -13.16 21.06
C LYS A 619 22.14 -13.67 22.51
N CYS A 620 21.52 -12.95 23.44
CA CYS A 620 21.39 -13.37 24.84
C CYS A 620 20.13 -14.21 25.09
N ALA A 621 19.17 -14.20 24.16
CA ALA A 621 17.91 -14.93 24.25
C ALA A 621 17.98 -16.35 23.66
N SER A 622 19.01 -16.64 22.86
CA SER A 622 19.32 -18.00 22.39
C SER A 622 20.15 -18.72 23.45
N GLY A 623 19.67 -19.86 23.96
CA GLY A 623 20.46 -20.74 24.82
C GLY A 623 21.74 -21.24 24.11
N PRO A 624 22.66 -21.94 24.80
CA PRO A 624 23.95 -22.33 24.24
C PRO A 624 23.76 -23.40 23.14
N ALA A 625 23.55 -22.95 21.90
CA ALA A 625 23.66 -23.74 20.69
C ALA A 625 24.29 -22.87 19.58
N SER A 626 25.41 -23.37 19.06
CA SER A 626 26.25 -22.91 17.94
C SER A 626 26.64 -21.43 17.87
N ALA A 627 27.82 -21.13 18.39
CA ALA A 627 28.57 -19.89 18.16
C ALA A 627 29.06 -19.70 16.71
N ASP A 628 28.66 -20.55 15.76
CA ASP A 628 29.08 -20.54 14.35
C ASP A 628 27.96 -20.16 13.36
N GLU A 629 26.75 -19.87 13.81
CA GLU A 629 25.75 -19.24 12.95
C GLU A 629 25.81 -17.72 13.16
N THR A 630 26.59 -17.03 12.32
CA THR A 630 26.27 -15.63 12.04
C THR A 630 24.82 -15.62 11.57
N PRO A 631 23.89 -14.89 12.24
CA PRO A 631 22.57 -14.72 11.69
C PRO A 631 22.79 -14.14 10.30
N ASP A 632 22.41 -14.89 9.28
CA ASP A 632 22.62 -14.48 7.90
C ASP A 632 21.97 -13.11 7.78
N ALA A 633 22.72 -12.09 7.38
CA ALA A 633 22.15 -10.77 7.08
C ALA A 633 21.11 -10.88 5.93
N ASN A 634 21.06 -12.05 5.28
CA ASN A 634 20.09 -12.47 4.28
C ASN A 634 19.03 -13.46 4.79
N ASP A 635 18.96 -13.79 6.09
CA ASP A 635 17.83 -14.58 6.60
C ASP A 635 16.54 -13.79 6.38
N ASP A 636 15.58 -14.43 5.71
CA ASP A 636 14.24 -13.93 5.39
C ASP A 636 13.36 -13.74 6.67
N GLY A 637 13.99 -13.51 7.83
CA GLY A 637 13.46 -13.57 9.19
C GLY A 637 13.03 -12.22 9.80
N ALA A 638 11.76 -11.87 9.55
CA ALA A 638 10.97 -10.84 10.23
C ALA A 638 11.40 -9.37 10.02
N LEU A 639 10.56 -8.69 9.25
CA LEU A 639 10.51 -7.24 9.03
C LEU A 639 10.09 -6.52 10.32
N ALA A 640 10.91 -6.62 11.35
CA ALA A 640 10.61 -5.92 12.57
C ALA A 640 10.92 -4.43 12.39
N THR A 641 9.98 -3.61 12.79
CA THR A 641 10.25 -2.22 13.13
C THR A 641 10.48 -2.17 14.63
N GLU A 642 11.30 -1.23 15.10
CA GLU A 642 11.50 -1.05 16.53
C GLU A 642 11.40 0.43 16.90
N TYR A 643 10.95 0.68 18.13
CA TYR A 643 11.00 2.00 18.74
C TYR A 643 12.10 2.03 19.79
N LEU A 644 12.87 3.11 19.79
CA LEU A 644 13.52 3.58 21.00
C LEU A 644 12.46 4.27 21.86
N TYR A 645 12.14 3.68 23.00
CA TYR A 645 11.21 4.23 23.96
C TYR A 645 11.97 5.06 25.00
N ILE A 646 11.50 6.29 25.28
CA ILE A 646 12.11 7.19 26.27
C ILE A 646 11.03 7.82 27.14
N GLU A 647 11.14 7.65 28.46
CA GLU A 647 10.40 8.45 29.44
C GLU A 647 11.27 9.61 29.93
N ASP A 648 10.65 10.77 30.11
CA ASP A 648 11.26 11.92 30.77
C ASP A 648 10.20 12.72 31.53
N GLY A 649 10.48 13.02 32.80
CA GLY A 649 9.56 13.76 33.66
C GLY A 649 10.04 13.87 35.09
N GLU A 650 9.14 14.28 35.98
CA GLU A 650 9.42 14.43 37.41
C GLU A 650 8.69 13.35 38.21
N PHE A 651 9.39 12.72 39.14
CA PHE A 651 8.78 11.89 40.18
C PHE A 651 8.71 12.68 41.48
N ARG A 652 7.51 12.72 42.08
CA ARG A 652 7.23 13.35 43.37
C ARG A 652 6.87 12.25 44.36
N ALA A 653 7.79 11.98 45.28
CA ALA A 653 7.59 11.01 46.35
C ALA A 653 6.62 11.57 47.41
N SER A 654 5.88 10.69 48.08
CA SER A 654 4.92 11.06 49.13
C SER A 654 5.57 11.74 50.34
N ASN A 655 6.88 11.60 50.51
CA ASN A 655 7.66 12.30 51.54
C ASN A 655 8.11 13.72 51.12
N GLY A 656 7.68 14.20 49.94
CA GLY A 656 8.00 15.53 49.41
C GLY A 656 9.26 15.61 48.55
N LEU A 657 10.04 14.52 48.42
CA LEU A 657 11.21 14.50 47.54
C LEU A 657 10.77 14.57 46.07
N VAL A 658 11.39 15.46 45.29
CA VAL A 658 11.16 15.61 43.86
C VAL A 658 12.46 15.40 43.11
N PHE A 659 12.45 14.57 42.08
CA PHE A 659 13.62 14.36 41.21
C PHE A 659 13.18 14.05 39.78
N ARG A 660 14.04 14.40 38.81
CA ARG A 660 13.85 14.03 37.42
C ARG A 660 14.05 12.52 37.25
N ALA A 661 13.11 11.85 36.59
CA ALA A 661 13.18 10.43 36.30
C ALA A 661 13.12 10.20 34.79
N THR A 662 13.99 9.30 34.30
CA THR A 662 14.03 8.88 32.91
C THR A 662 14.16 7.37 32.81
N ARG A 663 13.50 6.76 31.83
CA ARG A 663 13.58 5.32 31.54
C ARG A 663 13.70 5.11 30.05
N ARG A 664 14.35 4.02 29.65
CA ARG A 664 14.51 3.64 28.25
C ARG A 664 14.31 2.16 28.05
N TYR A 665 13.63 1.83 26.96
CA TYR A 665 13.36 0.46 26.52
C TYR A 665 13.45 0.41 24.99
N VAL A 666 13.56 -0.79 24.43
CA VAL A 666 13.40 -1.02 23.00
C VAL A 666 12.14 -1.86 22.79
N TRP A 667 11.20 -1.35 22.01
CA TRP A 667 9.96 -2.06 21.67
C TRP A 667 10.07 -2.59 20.25
N ARG A 668 9.82 -3.88 20.03
CA ARG A 668 9.93 -4.51 18.70
C ARG A 668 8.62 -5.18 18.31
N TYR A 669 8.21 -5.03 17.06
CA TYR A 669 7.10 -5.78 16.48
C TYR A 669 7.62 -6.88 15.56
N ASP A 670 7.17 -8.12 15.74
CA ASP A 670 7.44 -9.24 14.83
C ASP A 670 6.21 -9.50 13.96
N GLU A 671 6.28 -9.16 12.67
CA GLU A 671 5.17 -9.34 11.73
C GLU A 671 4.78 -10.81 11.50
N LYS A 672 5.73 -11.75 11.56
CA LYS A 672 5.42 -13.17 11.31
C LYS A 672 4.67 -13.78 12.50
N LYS A 673 5.05 -13.39 13.72
CA LYS A 673 4.40 -13.84 14.95
C LYS A 673 3.18 -13.00 15.32
N ASP A 674 3.08 -11.81 14.75
CA ASP A 674 2.17 -10.74 15.14
C ASP A 674 2.27 -10.48 16.66
N THR A 675 3.47 -10.19 17.16
CA THR A 675 3.72 -9.94 18.58
C THR A 675 4.54 -8.68 18.83
N ILE A 676 4.34 -8.07 19.99
CA ILE A 676 5.18 -6.97 20.49
C ILE A 676 6.05 -7.51 21.63
N SER A 677 7.34 -7.19 21.59
CA SER A 677 8.29 -7.51 22.65
C SER A 677 8.94 -6.22 23.20
N VAL A 678 9.20 -6.21 24.49
CA VAL A 678 9.85 -5.09 25.21
C VAL A 678 11.20 -5.57 25.72
N TRP A 679 12.24 -4.77 25.52
CA TRP A 679 13.62 -5.08 25.85
C TRP A 679 14.19 -3.99 26.74
N PHE A 680 14.99 -4.37 27.74
CA PHE A 680 15.76 -3.41 28.51
C PHE A 680 16.78 -2.70 27.60
N ALA A 681 17.01 -1.41 27.84
CA ALA A 681 18.10 -0.69 27.19
C ALA A 681 19.39 -0.80 28.02
N LYS A 682 20.55 -0.88 27.35
CA LYS A 682 21.85 -0.93 28.04
C LYS A 682 22.10 0.36 28.81
N VAL A 683 22.62 0.25 30.03
CA VAL A 683 22.88 1.42 30.90
C VAL A 683 23.90 2.38 30.28
N ASN A 684 25.00 1.85 29.75
CA ASN A 684 26.09 2.67 29.18
C ASN A 684 25.85 3.07 27.71
N GLU A 685 24.96 2.37 27.02
CA GLU A 685 24.61 2.60 25.62
C GLU A 685 23.08 2.62 25.47
N PRO A 686 22.39 3.66 25.96
CA PRO A 686 20.94 3.69 26.16
C PRO A 686 20.09 3.58 24.89
N LYS A 687 20.72 3.61 23.70
CA LYS A 687 20.07 3.34 22.43
C LYS A 687 20.08 1.84 22.08
N ARG A 688 20.87 0.99 22.72
CA ARG A 688 20.95 -0.44 22.39
C ARG A 688 20.07 -1.28 23.30
N ALA A 689 19.44 -2.31 22.74
CA ALA A 689 18.78 -3.33 23.53
C ALA A 689 19.81 -4.17 24.31
N ASP A 690 19.46 -4.59 25.51
CA ASP A 690 20.28 -5.44 26.38
C ASP A 690 19.76 -6.87 26.38
N TYR A 691 18.69 -7.15 27.11
CA TYR A 691 18.02 -8.46 27.12
C TYR A 691 16.49 -8.29 27.14
N LEU A 692 15.78 -9.36 26.79
CA LEU A 692 14.32 -9.37 26.73
C LEU A 692 13.76 -9.06 28.12
N PHE A 693 12.86 -8.08 28.18
CA PHE A 693 12.05 -7.86 29.37
C PHE A 693 10.85 -8.82 29.30
N HIS A 694 9.94 -8.62 28.35
CA HIS A 694 8.82 -9.56 28.16
C HIS A 694 8.20 -9.42 26.77
N ASP A 695 7.46 -10.46 26.38
CA ASP A 695 6.54 -10.43 25.26
C ASP A 695 5.14 -10.02 25.74
N ILE A 696 4.44 -9.22 24.94
CA ILE A 696 3.07 -8.79 25.22
C ILE A 696 2.10 -9.81 24.62
N GLU A 697 1.37 -10.52 25.47
CA GLU A 697 0.35 -11.51 25.10
C GLU A 697 -1.03 -10.83 25.09
N PHE A 698 -1.58 -10.61 23.90
CA PHE A 698 -2.92 -10.03 23.74
C PHE A 698 -4.01 -11.07 24.00
N GLU A 699 -4.97 -10.70 24.82
CA GLU A 699 -6.12 -11.55 25.14
C GLU A 699 -7.15 -11.55 24.00
N GLY A 700 -8.12 -12.47 24.05
CA GLY A 700 -9.20 -12.53 23.07
C GLY A 700 -10.10 -11.29 23.10
N PRO A 701 -10.92 -11.07 22.05
CA PRO A 701 -11.81 -9.91 21.97
C PRO A 701 -12.73 -9.81 23.21
N PRO A 702 -12.95 -8.60 23.77
CA PRO A 702 -13.78 -8.45 24.97
C PRO A 702 -15.21 -8.94 24.76
N GLN A 703 -15.77 -9.64 25.74
CA GLN A 703 -17.14 -10.19 25.68
C GLN A 703 -18.24 -9.11 25.76
N ASP A 704 -17.93 -7.94 26.31
CA ASP A 704 -18.90 -6.87 26.63
C ASP A 704 -18.96 -5.77 25.55
N ASP A 705 -19.56 -6.11 24.41
CA ASP A 705 -19.95 -5.18 23.34
C ASP A 705 -18.79 -4.30 22.79
N GLN A 706 -17.54 -4.73 23.00
CA GLN A 706 -16.30 -3.99 22.68
C GLN A 706 -16.17 -2.62 23.37
N LYS A 707 -16.89 -2.38 24.47
CA LYS A 707 -16.78 -1.12 25.25
C LYS A 707 -15.51 -1.06 26.10
N ASN A 708 -15.01 -2.21 26.51
CA ASN A 708 -13.75 -2.33 27.21
C ASN A 708 -12.58 -2.25 26.21
N PRO A 709 -11.42 -1.69 26.61
CA PRO A 709 -10.22 -1.69 25.79
C PRO A 709 -9.71 -3.10 25.45
N TRP A 710 -8.82 -3.19 24.45
CA TRP A 710 -8.08 -4.42 24.20
C TRP A 710 -7.13 -4.71 25.36
N GLN A 711 -7.24 -5.90 25.94
CA GLN A 711 -6.42 -6.29 27.08
C GLN A 711 -5.22 -7.13 26.64
N ALA A 712 -4.09 -6.93 27.30
CA ALA A 712 -2.93 -7.78 27.15
C ALA A 712 -2.20 -7.94 28.48
N LYS A 713 -1.40 -8.99 28.59
CA LYS A 713 -0.63 -9.30 29.79
C LYS A 713 0.80 -9.67 29.44
N ALA A 714 1.67 -9.61 30.44
CA ALA A 714 3.01 -10.17 30.35
C ALA A 714 3.51 -10.59 31.74
N GLY A 715 4.41 -11.56 31.77
CA GLY A 715 5.08 -12.01 32.99
C GLY A 715 6.59 -12.07 32.80
N HIS A 716 7.35 -11.57 33.78
CA HIS A 716 8.81 -11.65 33.74
C HIS A 716 9.38 -11.85 35.15
N LEU A 717 10.23 -12.88 35.30
CA LEU A 717 11.02 -13.08 36.50
C LEU A 717 12.38 -12.39 36.31
N CYS A 718 12.66 -11.36 37.11
CA CYS A 718 13.94 -10.68 37.11
C CYS A 718 14.67 -10.97 38.43
N ILE A 719 15.64 -11.89 38.38
CA ILE A 719 16.35 -12.40 39.57
C ILE A 719 15.33 -13.05 40.53
N ASP A 720 15.00 -12.38 41.64
CA ASP A 720 14.08 -12.88 42.67
C ASP A 720 12.72 -12.16 42.68
N ASP A 721 12.53 -11.15 41.82
CA ASP A 721 11.30 -10.36 41.75
C ASP A 721 10.46 -10.78 40.53
N TYR A 722 9.20 -11.12 40.74
CA TYR A 722 8.26 -11.41 39.65
C TYR A 722 7.45 -10.18 39.27
N TYR A 723 7.45 -9.85 37.98
CA TYR A 723 6.70 -8.74 37.38
C TYR A 723 5.46 -9.31 36.67
N ASP A 724 4.28 -9.03 37.22
CA ASP A 724 2.99 -9.24 36.57
C ASP A 724 2.56 -7.93 35.90
N VAL A 725 2.46 -7.93 34.57
CA VAL A 725 2.17 -6.74 33.77
C VAL A 725 0.82 -6.89 33.10
N LYS A 726 -0.01 -5.85 33.19
CA LYS A 726 -1.28 -5.74 32.48
C LYS A 726 -1.31 -4.49 31.62
N TYR A 727 -1.93 -4.60 30.47
CA TYR A 727 -2.11 -3.54 29.50
C TYR A 727 -3.57 -3.43 29.12
N ASP A 728 -4.05 -2.21 28.95
CA ASP A 728 -5.29 -1.92 28.25
C ASP A 728 -5.02 -0.91 27.13
N PHE A 729 -5.48 -1.20 25.91
CA PHE A 729 -5.33 -0.35 24.73
C PHE A 729 -6.70 0.09 24.21
N ALA A 730 -7.04 1.37 24.40
CA ALA A 730 -8.34 1.94 24.02
C ALA A 730 -8.26 2.63 22.66
N PHE A 731 -8.91 2.04 21.66
CA PHE A 731 -8.97 2.59 20.31
C PHE A 731 -10.23 3.42 20.08
N LYS A 732 -10.14 4.35 19.13
CA LYS A 732 -11.28 4.92 18.40
C LYS A 732 -11.09 4.61 16.93
N ALA A 733 -11.89 3.66 16.44
CA ALA A 733 -11.67 3.03 15.14
C ALA A 733 -10.22 2.53 15.00
N VAL A 734 -9.46 3.10 14.07
CA VAL A 734 -8.06 2.70 13.83
C VAL A 734 -7.06 3.41 14.73
N ASN A 735 -7.44 4.40 15.53
CA ASN A 735 -6.48 5.23 16.27
C ASN A 735 -6.47 4.88 17.75
N LEU A 736 -5.30 4.60 18.32
CA LEU A 736 -5.15 4.44 19.78
C LEU A 736 -5.29 5.81 20.45
N GLU A 737 -6.24 5.99 21.37
CA GLU A 737 -6.46 7.27 22.07
C GLU A 737 -5.78 7.29 23.43
N GLU A 738 -5.91 6.19 24.16
CA GLU A 738 -5.39 6.02 25.51
C GLU A 738 -4.91 4.58 25.66
N TRP A 739 -3.83 4.39 26.40
CA TRP A 739 -3.47 3.07 26.90
C TRP A 739 -2.91 3.17 28.30
N ASN A 740 -3.01 2.07 29.05
CA ASN A 740 -2.47 1.99 30.38
C ASN A 740 -1.60 0.74 30.55
N ILE A 741 -0.70 0.83 31.52
CA ILE A 741 0.17 -0.26 31.94
C ILE A 741 0.16 -0.34 33.45
N LYS A 742 -0.06 -1.55 33.97
CA LYS A 742 -0.01 -1.83 35.39
C LYS A 742 1.03 -2.90 35.67
N TYR A 743 1.99 -2.58 36.53
CA TYR A 743 2.94 -3.54 37.06
C TYR A 743 2.57 -3.90 38.49
N THR A 744 2.50 -5.19 38.80
CA THR A 744 2.48 -5.69 40.17
C THR A 744 3.77 -6.48 40.37
N VAL A 745 4.66 -5.96 41.22
CA VAL A 745 5.96 -6.57 41.49
C VAL A 745 5.94 -7.17 42.88
N ASN A 746 6.21 -8.47 42.96
CA ASN A 746 6.31 -9.20 44.22
C ASN A 746 7.67 -9.88 44.30
N GLY A 747 8.44 -9.58 45.34
CA GLY A 747 9.73 -10.19 45.61
C GLY A 747 10.28 -9.77 46.98
N PRO A 748 11.39 -10.39 47.41
CA PRO A 748 11.97 -10.16 48.74
C PRO A 748 12.51 -8.73 48.92
N GLN A 749 12.85 -8.04 47.82
CA GLN A 749 13.42 -6.68 47.84
C GLN A 749 12.48 -5.63 47.24
N LYS A 750 11.41 -6.04 46.55
CA LYS A 750 10.43 -5.14 45.91
C LYS A 750 9.01 -5.66 46.14
N ASP A 751 8.17 -4.81 46.73
CA ASP A 751 6.72 -5.01 46.79
C ASP A 751 6.05 -3.67 46.46
N TYR A 752 5.59 -3.53 45.22
CA TYR A 752 4.92 -2.33 44.76
C TYR A 752 3.97 -2.59 43.59
N THR A 753 3.03 -1.67 43.43
CA THR A 753 2.19 -1.54 42.23
C THR A 753 2.49 -0.23 41.53
N ILE A 754 2.66 -0.28 40.21
CA ILE A 754 2.76 0.90 39.35
C ILE A 754 1.56 0.90 38.41
N HIS A 755 0.94 2.06 38.23
CA HIS A 755 -0.12 2.26 37.23
C HIS A 755 0.20 3.50 36.40
N GLY A 756 0.54 3.30 35.14
CA GLY A 756 0.84 4.36 34.18
C GLY A 756 -0.27 4.52 33.15
N ILE A 757 -0.64 5.76 32.86
CA ILE A 757 -1.66 6.12 31.88
C ILE A 757 -1.03 7.03 30.82
N TYR A 758 -1.23 6.68 29.56
CA TYR A 758 -0.69 7.36 28.39
C TYR A 758 -1.83 7.97 27.58
N ARG A 759 -1.78 9.28 27.34
CA ARG A 759 -2.79 10.03 26.57
C ARG A 759 -2.12 10.94 25.54
N ARG A 760 -2.84 11.25 24.47
CA ARG A 760 -2.41 12.19 23.42
C ARG A 760 -3.54 13.07 22.93
#